data_AF-A0A1Q5GLQ2-F1
#
_entry.id   AF-A0A1Q5GLQ2-F1
#
_cell.length_a   1.000
_cell.length_b   1.000
_cell.length_c   1.000
_cell.angle_alpha   90.00
_cell.angle_beta   90.00
_cell.angle_gamma   90.00
#
_symmetry.space_group_name_H-M   'P 1'
#
loop_
_entity.id
_entity.type
_entity.pdbx_description
1 polymer ?
#
loop_
_entity_poly.entity_id
_entity_poly.type
_entity_poly.pdbx_seq_one_letter_code
_entity_poly.pdbx_strand_id
1 'polypeptide(L)'
;MTTTQNSRPESPDGAGPLPTEAGQVTEKEARQVAEAARESAWDRPSFGKELFLGRFRLDLIDPWPRPDPADVARADEFLGALRAYLGSEVDGEAIERDARIPDEVFHGLAGLGAFGMKIDRKYGGLGLSNLHYCRALMLVGSVNPAVSALLSAHQSIGVPQPLKMFGTPEQKERFLPRLAAGEVSAFLLTEPDVGSDPARLATIAEPTADGTGYRLNGVKLWATNGTLATLLVVMARVPAGEGRRGGITAFVVEGDSDGITVERRNSFVGLRGLENSLTRFHDVFVPAENVIGGEGKGLKIALTTLNTGRLSLPAMCVGAGKWALNVAREWAADRVQWGRPVAEHEAVAKKLSFIAATTYGMESMLDLSCMLADDDRNDIRIEAALVKLYASEMAWRIADELIQIRGGRGYETADSLAARGERPAAVEQLLRDLRINRIFEGSTEIMHLLIAREAVDAHLSVAGDIIDPDAGLGRKAKAGARAGAFYAKWLPTLAVGKGQTPGAYQEFGPLAGHLRHVERTSRKLARSTFYAMSRWQGKMERKQAFLGRVVDIGAELFAMSAVCVRAHAERDAHPENVELADLFCRQARLRVDELFTGLWSNTDSVDVAAAKRIVAGRYASLEDGVLTPPADLPWVARWEPGPSTAEDVRRRIPPAG
;
A
#
# COMPACT_ATOMS: atom_id res chain seq x y z
N MET A 1 -50.61 9.43 31.39
CA MET A 1 -50.95 8.06 31.84
C MET A 1 -51.11 7.17 30.62
N THR A 2 -50.88 5.87 30.82
CA THR A 2 -50.99 4.73 29.86
C THR A 2 -49.89 4.58 28.80
N THR A 3 -48.80 3.98 29.30
CA THR A 3 -48.06 2.83 28.75
C THR A 3 -48.80 1.98 27.71
N THR A 4 -48.11 1.66 26.61
CA THR A 4 -48.32 0.44 25.81
C THR A 4 -47.01 -0.31 25.69
N GLN A 5 -46.99 -1.50 26.30
CA GLN A 5 -45.95 -2.52 26.21
C GLN A 5 -45.87 -3.05 24.77
N ASN A 6 -44.66 -3.29 24.28
CA ASN A 6 -44.44 -4.05 23.06
C ASN A 6 -43.64 -5.31 23.44
N SER A 7 -44.34 -6.44 23.47
CA SER A 7 -43.80 -7.78 23.72
C SER A 7 -42.96 -8.24 22.53
N ARG A 8 -41.74 -8.73 22.78
CA ARG A 8 -40.96 -9.51 21.82
C ARG A 8 -41.51 -10.93 21.75
N PRO A 9 -41.57 -11.58 20.57
CA PRO A 9 -41.84 -13.00 20.49
C PRO A 9 -40.58 -13.79 20.90
N GLU A 10 -40.77 -14.80 21.75
CA GLU A 10 -39.77 -15.83 22.04
C GLU A 10 -39.61 -16.76 20.83
N SER A 11 -38.36 -17.07 20.49
CA SER A 11 -37.97 -18.03 19.45
C SER A 11 -37.94 -19.46 20.00
N PRO A 12 -38.56 -20.45 19.33
CA PRO A 12 -38.41 -21.85 19.70
C PRO A 12 -37.11 -22.44 19.14
N ASP A 13 -36.52 -23.32 19.96
CA ASP A 13 -35.56 -24.38 19.64
C ASP A 13 -34.15 -24.05 19.09
N GLY A 14 -33.15 -24.23 19.97
CA GLY A 14 -31.95 -25.03 19.67
C GLY A 14 -30.89 -24.51 18.68
N ALA A 15 -31.07 -23.34 18.07
CA ALA A 15 -30.05 -22.74 17.21
C ALA A 15 -29.07 -21.88 18.02
N GLY A 16 -27.77 -22.12 17.85
CA GLY A 16 -26.74 -21.17 18.30
C GLY A 16 -26.94 -19.78 17.69
N PRO A 17 -26.36 -18.72 18.29
CA PRO A 17 -26.67 -17.35 17.90
C PRO A 17 -26.31 -17.07 16.43
N LEU A 18 -27.22 -16.39 15.74
CA LEU A 18 -27.08 -15.97 14.34
C LEU A 18 -25.92 -14.96 14.16
N PRO A 19 -25.31 -14.87 12.95
CA PRO A 19 -24.16 -13.99 12.63
C PRO A 19 -24.37 -12.47 12.82
N THR A 20 -25.52 -12.03 13.31
CA THR A 20 -25.73 -10.63 13.70
C THR A 20 -25.11 -10.29 15.06
N GLU A 21 -24.76 -11.28 15.89
CA GLU A 21 -24.13 -11.05 17.20
C GLU A 21 -22.59 -11.18 17.16
N ALA A 22 -22.03 -11.91 16.20
CA ALA A 22 -20.59 -12.02 16.00
C ALA A 22 -20.10 -10.92 15.03
N GLY A 23 -19.79 -9.71 15.53
CA GLY A 23 -19.07 -8.70 14.73
C GLY A 23 -19.54 -7.24 14.81
N GLN A 24 -20.45 -6.89 15.72
CA GLN A 24 -20.68 -5.47 16.05
C GLN A 24 -19.55 -4.96 16.94
N VAL A 25 -18.43 -4.62 16.31
CA VAL A 25 -17.32 -3.93 16.97
C VAL A 25 -17.65 -2.44 16.97
N THR A 26 -17.66 -1.81 18.15
CA THR A 26 -17.83 -0.36 18.26
C THR A 26 -16.64 0.37 17.63
N GLU A 27 -16.82 1.62 17.20
CA GLU A 27 -15.72 2.49 16.72
C GLU A 27 -14.55 2.51 17.72
N LYS A 28 -14.86 2.53 19.03
CA LYS A 28 -13.86 2.53 20.11
C LYS A 28 -13.05 1.23 20.12
N GLU A 29 -13.70 0.08 19.99
CA GLU A 29 -13.04 -1.23 20.00
C GLU A 29 -12.21 -1.44 18.73
N ALA A 30 -12.72 -1.08 17.55
CA ALA A 30 -11.99 -1.16 16.30
C ALA A 30 -10.69 -0.34 16.37
N ARG A 31 -10.80 0.89 16.91
CA ARG A 31 -9.63 1.75 17.15
C ARG A 31 -8.65 1.12 18.14
N GLN A 32 -9.14 0.53 19.24
CA GLN A 32 -8.28 -0.12 20.23
C GLN A 32 -7.53 -1.32 19.64
N VAL A 33 -8.18 -2.13 18.81
CA VAL A 33 -7.56 -3.27 18.12
C VAL A 33 -6.49 -2.78 17.14
N ALA A 34 -6.78 -1.75 16.34
CA ALA A 34 -5.82 -1.16 15.43
C ALA A 34 -4.60 -0.57 16.18
N GLU A 35 -4.83 0.18 17.25
CA GLU A 35 -3.75 0.77 18.07
C GLU A 35 -2.93 -0.30 18.80
N ALA A 36 -3.54 -1.39 19.27
CA ALA A 36 -2.83 -2.49 19.93
C ALA A 36 -1.96 -3.31 18.96
N ALA A 37 -2.35 -3.37 17.69
CA ALA A 37 -1.58 -4.04 16.64
C ALA A 37 -0.49 -3.15 16.04
N ARG A 38 -0.54 -1.84 16.29
CA ARG A 38 0.45 -0.87 15.82
C ARG A 38 1.79 -1.06 16.52
N GLU A 39 2.86 -0.82 15.77
CA GLU A 39 4.20 -0.73 16.36
C GLU A 39 4.35 0.60 17.09
N SER A 40 4.37 0.59 18.42
CA SER A 40 4.37 1.83 19.23
C SER A 40 5.76 2.34 19.59
N ALA A 41 6.79 1.50 19.47
CA ALA A 41 8.17 1.87 19.78
C ALA A 41 8.84 2.52 18.56
N TRP A 42 9.66 3.54 18.82
CA TRP A 42 10.49 4.22 17.84
C TRP A 42 11.95 4.08 18.26
N ASP A 43 12.53 2.92 17.97
CA ASP A 43 13.88 2.59 18.41
C ASP A 43 14.96 3.11 17.44
N ARG A 44 14.54 3.54 16.25
CA ARG A 44 15.39 4.03 15.16
C ARG A 44 14.88 5.41 14.68
N PRO A 45 15.78 6.28 14.17
CA PRO A 45 15.38 7.55 13.57
C PRO A 45 14.55 7.34 12.29
N SER A 46 13.63 8.27 12.02
CA SER A 46 12.86 8.35 10.76
C SER A 46 12.94 9.77 10.23
N PHE A 47 13.33 9.91 8.96
CA PHE A 47 13.37 11.20 8.27
C PHE A 47 11.95 11.79 8.14
N GLY A 48 10.99 10.95 7.74
CA GLY A 48 9.59 11.33 7.61
C GLY A 48 9.02 11.85 8.92
N LYS A 49 9.27 11.15 10.04
CA LYS A 49 8.84 11.59 11.37
C LYS A 49 9.39 12.97 11.74
N GLU A 50 10.70 13.16 11.57
CA GLU A 50 11.35 14.43 11.91
C GLU A 50 10.86 15.57 10.99
N LEU A 51 10.59 15.27 9.71
CA LEU A 51 10.02 16.23 8.75
C LEU A 51 8.64 16.75 9.21
N PHE A 52 7.75 15.88 9.67
CA PHE A 52 6.44 16.29 10.22
C PHE A 52 6.57 17.08 11.53
N LEU A 53 7.63 16.84 12.31
CA LEU A 53 7.96 17.62 13.50
C LEU A 53 8.65 18.96 13.19
N GLY A 54 8.81 19.31 11.90
CA GLY A 54 9.46 20.54 11.47
C GLY A 54 10.97 20.54 11.70
N ARG A 55 11.58 19.34 11.78
CA ARG A 55 13.02 19.13 11.92
C ARG A 55 13.56 18.49 10.66
N PHE A 56 14.24 19.30 9.85
CA PHE A 56 14.82 18.82 8.59
C PHE A 56 16.18 18.13 8.83
N ARG A 57 16.14 16.85 9.19
CA ARG A 57 17.29 15.98 9.46
C ARG A 57 17.89 15.40 8.18
N LEU A 58 18.47 16.28 7.36
CA LEU A 58 19.09 15.91 6.08
C LEU A 58 20.16 14.83 6.23
N ASP A 59 20.84 14.78 7.38
CA ASP A 59 21.86 13.79 7.76
C ASP A 59 21.34 12.33 7.80
N LEU A 60 20.03 12.11 7.81
CA LEU A 60 19.45 10.76 7.75
C LEU A 60 19.35 10.21 6.33
N ILE A 61 19.50 11.07 5.31
CA ILE A 61 19.33 10.69 3.89
C ILE A 61 20.51 11.14 3.02
N ASP A 62 21.35 12.07 3.51
CA ASP A 62 22.56 12.57 2.87
C ASP A 62 23.81 12.16 3.70
N PRO A 63 24.87 11.60 3.09
CA PRO A 63 25.00 11.29 1.66
C PRO A 63 24.02 10.21 1.20
N TRP A 64 23.65 10.25 -0.09
CA TRP A 64 22.77 9.25 -0.71
C TRP A 64 23.25 7.83 -0.39
N PRO A 65 22.41 6.96 0.21
CA PRO A 65 22.80 5.60 0.55
C PRO A 65 23.29 4.82 -0.67
N ARG A 66 24.24 3.90 -0.47
CA ARG A 66 24.76 3.04 -1.54
C ARG A 66 24.69 1.58 -1.13
N PRO A 67 24.15 0.68 -1.97
CA PRO A 67 24.16 -0.75 -1.72
C PRO A 67 25.58 -1.33 -1.79
N ASP A 68 25.78 -2.50 -1.19
CA ASP A 68 27.04 -3.24 -1.29
C ASP A 68 27.32 -3.62 -2.77
N PRO A 69 28.51 -3.29 -3.33
CA PRO A 69 28.86 -3.66 -4.71
C PRO A 69 28.72 -5.15 -5.04
N ALA A 70 28.99 -6.05 -4.08
CA ALA A 70 28.83 -7.48 -4.27
C ALA A 70 27.35 -7.90 -4.36
N ASP A 71 26.46 -7.18 -3.66
CA ASP A 71 25.02 -7.40 -3.75
C ASP A 71 24.48 -6.87 -5.09
N VAL A 72 24.98 -5.72 -5.55
CA VAL A 72 24.65 -5.14 -6.86
C VAL A 72 25.04 -6.11 -7.99
N ALA A 73 26.27 -6.62 -7.99
CA ALA A 73 26.73 -7.53 -9.05
C ALA A 73 25.86 -8.79 -9.18
N ARG A 74 25.49 -9.40 -8.05
CA ARG A 74 24.58 -10.58 -8.04
C ARG A 74 23.18 -10.23 -8.51
N ALA A 75 22.66 -9.08 -8.08
CA ALA A 75 21.35 -8.63 -8.51
C ALA A 75 21.32 -8.33 -10.01
N ASP A 76 22.37 -7.72 -10.56
CA ASP A 76 22.48 -7.42 -11.99
C ASP A 76 22.52 -8.69 -12.86
N GLU A 77 23.19 -9.75 -12.39
CA GLU A 77 23.16 -11.08 -13.05
C GLU A 77 21.72 -11.61 -13.14
N PHE A 78 20.98 -11.63 -12.02
CA PHE A 78 19.59 -12.06 -11.99
C PHE A 78 18.69 -11.17 -12.85
N LEU A 79 18.82 -9.84 -12.74
CA LEU A 79 18.04 -8.87 -13.53
C LEU A 79 18.32 -9.00 -15.03
N GLY A 80 19.55 -9.35 -15.41
CA GLY A 80 19.93 -9.65 -16.79
C GLY A 80 19.23 -10.90 -17.32
N ALA A 81 19.28 -12.00 -16.57
CA ALA A 81 18.59 -13.24 -16.91
C ALA A 81 17.07 -13.06 -16.98
N LEU A 82 16.50 -12.36 -15.99
CA LEU A 82 15.07 -12.03 -15.95
C LEU A 82 14.65 -11.17 -17.15
N ARG A 83 15.47 -10.19 -17.55
CA ARG A 83 15.20 -9.36 -18.74
C ARG A 83 15.19 -10.19 -20.02
N ALA A 84 16.17 -11.09 -20.18
CA ALA A 84 16.25 -11.96 -21.34
C ALA A 84 15.01 -12.84 -21.46
N TYR A 85 14.62 -13.49 -20.35
CA TYR A 85 13.42 -14.33 -20.28
C TYR A 85 12.14 -13.55 -20.59
N LEU A 86 11.94 -12.40 -19.92
CA LEU A 86 10.75 -11.57 -20.13
C LEU A 86 10.62 -11.06 -21.58
N GLY A 87 11.73 -10.79 -22.26
CA GLY A 87 11.72 -10.30 -23.63
C GLY A 87 11.58 -11.39 -24.72
N SER A 88 11.70 -12.67 -24.36
CA SER A 88 11.68 -13.78 -25.32
C SER A 88 10.54 -14.77 -25.08
N GLU A 89 10.22 -15.07 -23.81
CA GLU A 89 9.33 -16.18 -23.44
C GLU A 89 7.98 -15.71 -22.86
N VAL A 90 7.82 -14.41 -22.54
CA VAL A 90 6.60 -13.90 -21.90
C VAL A 90 5.82 -12.99 -22.85
N ASP A 91 4.67 -13.50 -23.31
CA ASP A 91 3.69 -12.72 -24.07
C ASP A 91 2.71 -12.00 -23.12
N GLY A 92 3.00 -10.72 -22.86
CA GLY A 92 2.15 -9.88 -22.02
C GLY A 92 0.78 -9.56 -22.60
N GLU A 93 0.65 -9.51 -23.93
CA GLU A 93 -0.61 -9.25 -24.63
C GLU A 93 -1.54 -10.47 -24.55
N ALA A 94 -0.97 -11.68 -24.69
CA ALA A 94 -1.71 -12.92 -24.48
C ALA A 94 -2.27 -13.03 -23.05
N ILE A 95 -1.47 -12.68 -22.03
CA ILE A 95 -1.94 -12.68 -20.63
C ILE A 95 -3.15 -11.75 -20.44
N GLU A 96 -3.12 -10.56 -21.04
CA GLU A 96 -4.21 -9.58 -20.95
C GLU A 96 -5.47 -10.06 -21.68
N ARG A 97 -5.31 -10.53 -22.93
CA ARG A 97 -6.40 -11.03 -23.77
C ARG A 97 -7.09 -12.24 -23.16
N ASP A 98 -6.30 -13.23 -22.74
CA ASP A 98 -6.78 -14.51 -22.25
C ASP A 98 -7.14 -14.45 -20.75
N ALA A 99 -6.87 -13.30 -20.10
CA ALA A 99 -7.12 -13.03 -18.69
C ALA A 99 -6.56 -14.14 -17.77
N ARG A 100 -5.38 -14.65 -18.10
CA ARG A 100 -4.73 -15.78 -17.42
C ARG A 100 -3.23 -15.74 -17.66
N ILE A 101 -2.43 -16.00 -16.62
CA ILE A 101 -0.98 -16.22 -16.78
C ILE A 101 -0.76 -17.69 -17.23
N PRO A 102 -0.07 -17.97 -18.36
CA PRO A 102 0.26 -19.32 -18.80
C PRO A 102 1.09 -20.11 -17.78
N ASP A 103 0.94 -21.44 -17.71
CA ASP A 103 1.66 -22.29 -16.75
C ASP A 103 3.20 -22.22 -16.98
N GLU A 104 3.61 -22.11 -18.23
CA GLU A 104 5.00 -21.97 -18.67
C GLU A 104 5.66 -20.72 -18.10
N VAL A 105 4.89 -19.63 -17.95
CA VAL A 105 5.40 -18.40 -17.33
C VAL A 105 5.75 -18.64 -15.86
N PHE A 106 4.95 -19.42 -15.13
CA PHE A 106 5.26 -19.79 -13.74
C PHE A 106 6.51 -20.67 -13.69
N HIS A 107 6.63 -21.65 -14.58
CA HIS A 107 7.79 -22.56 -14.61
C HIS A 107 9.08 -21.81 -14.91
N GLY A 108 9.10 -20.92 -15.91
CA GLY A 108 10.31 -20.15 -16.22
C GLY A 108 10.68 -19.16 -15.10
N LEU A 109 9.69 -18.53 -14.46
CA LEU A 109 9.94 -17.69 -13.28
C LEU A 109 10.48 -18.51 -12.09
N ALA A 110 9.96 -19.71 -11.86
CA ALA A 110 10.47 -20.63 -10.84
C ALA A 110 11.90 -21.08 -11.16
N GLY A 111 12.20 -21.45 -12.41
CA GLY A 111 13.53 -21.85 -12.86
C GLY A 111 14.58 -20.74 -12.71
N LEU A 112 14.19 -19.47 -12.83
CA LEU A 112 15.05 -18.32 -12.56
C LEU A 112 15.22 -17.99 -11.07
N GLY A 113 14.42 -18.60 -10.18
CA GLY A 113 14.38 -18.27 -8.76
C GLY A 113 13.58 -17.01 -8.41
N ALA A 114 12.68 -16.56 -9.29
CA ALA A 114 11.91 -15.32 -9.09
C ALA A 114 10.94 -15.38 -7.89
N PHE A 115 10.45 -16.57 -7.51
CA PHE A 115 9.67 -16.76 -6.27
C PHE A 115 10.54 -16.71 -5.00
N GLY A 116 11.87 -16.83 -5.14
CA GLY A 116 12.85 -16.82 -4.06
C GLY A 116 13.63 -15.51 -3.89
N MET A 117 13.31 -14.42 -4.62
CA MET A 117 14.11 -13.18 -4.64
C MET A 117 14.57 -12.69 -3.25
N LYS A 118 13.66 -12.51 -2.28
CA LYS A 118 14.01 -11.98 -0.94
C LYS A 118 14.31 -13.04 0.13
N ILE A 119 14.15 -14.33 -0.22
CA ILE A 119 14.40 -15.44 0.69
C ILE A 119 15.91 -15.57 0.88
N ASP A 120 16.34 -15.83 2.11
CA ASP A 120 17.76 -16.02 2.43
C ASP A 120 18.33 -17.20 1.64
N ARG A 121 19.57 -17.06 1.17
CA ARG A 121 20.28 -18.07 0.37
C ARG A 121 20.40 -19.41 1.10
N LYS A 122 20.48 -19.42 2.43
CA LYS A 122 20.51 -20.67 3.21
C LYS A 122 19.23 -21.50 3.09
N TYR A 123 18.12 -20.87 2.67
CA TYR A 123 16.85 -21.53 2.35
C TYR A 123 16.62 -21.64 0.83
N GLY A 124 17.67 -21.52 0.01
CA GLY A 124 17.57 -21.66 -1.45
C GLY A 124 17.11 -20.42 -2.20
N GLY A 125 16.91 -19.28 -1.52
CA GLY A 125 16.55 -18.02 -2.17
C GLY A 125 17.72 -17.26 -2.79
N LEU A 126 17.45 -16.10 -3.38
CA LEU A 126 18.47 -15.24 -4.00
C LEU A 126 19.08 -14.23 -3.02
N GLY A 127 18.40 -13.94 -1.90
CA GLY A 127 18.86 -12.96 -0.91
C GLY A 127 18.95 -11.53 -1.44
N LEU A 128 18.11 -11.14 -2.39
CA LEU A 128 18.07 -9.79 -2.94
C LEU A 128 17.57 -8.78 -1.88
N SER A 129 18.14 -7.58 -1.95
CA SER A 129 17.71 -6.43 -1.15
C SER A 129 16.36 -5.89 -1.64
N ASN A 130 15.69 -5.04 -0.86
CA ASN A 130 14.41 -4.42 -1.26
C ASN A 130 14.57 -3.59 -2.53
N LEU A 131 15.69 -2.89 -2.69
CA LEU A 131 15.99 -2.11 -3.90
C LEU A 131 15.98 -2.99 -5.16
N HIS A 132 16.71 -4.10 -5.12
CA HIS A 132 16.86 -4.99 -6.28
C HIS A 132 15.59 -5.81 -6.56
N TYR A 133 14.88 -6.23 -5.51
CA TYR A 133 13.55 -6.81 -5.62
C TYR A 133 12.56 -5.85 -6.31
N CYS A 134 12.53 -4.57 -5.93
CA CYS A 134 11.68 -3.57 -6.58
C CYS A 134 12.07 -3.33 -8.05
N ARG A 135 13.37 -3.37 -8.37
CA ARG A 135 13.85 -3.31 -9.77
C ARG A 135 13.40 -4.50 -10.61
N ALA A 136 13.38 -5.70 -10.03
CA ALA A 136 12.82 -6.88 -10.69
C ALA A 136 11.31 -6.72 -10.94
N LEU A 137 10.54 -6.25 -9.95
CA LEU A 137 9.11 -5.99 -10.12
C LEU A 137 8.79 -4.92 -11.16
N MET A 138 9.60 -3.85 -11.24
CA MET A 138 9.52 -2.84 -12.30
C MET A 138 9.69 -3.47 -13.69
N LEU A 139 10.70 -4.33 -13.83
CA LEU A 139 11.00 -4.99 -15.10
C LEU A 139 9.88 -5.95 -15.52
N VAL A 140 9.40 -6.80 -14.60
CA VAL A 140 8.28 -7.72 -14.85
C VAL A 140 7.01 -6.94 -15.20
N GLY A 141 6.71 -5.88 -14.45
CA GLY A 141 5.53 -5.04 -14.67
C GLY A 141 5.54 -4.29 -16.00
N SER A 142 6.71 -4.06 -16.60
CA SER A 142 6.82 -3.45 -17.93
C SER A 142 6.38 -4.37 -19.07
N VAL A 143 6.32 -5.69 -18.82
CA VAL A 143 5.76 -6.68 -19.77
C VAL A 143 4.30 -6.97 -19.44
N ASN A 144 4.00 -7.32 -18.18
CA ASN A 144 2.62 -7.46 -17.73
C ASN A 144 2.48 -7.22 -16.20
N PRO A 145 1.70 -6.23 -15.76
CA PRO A 145 1.52 -5.91 -14.35
C PRO A 145 0.91 -7.04 -13.49
N ALA A 146 0.14 -7.96 -14.06
CA ALA A 146 -0.42 -9.09 -13.31
C ALA A 146 0.65 -10.08 -12.85
N VAL A 147 1.72 -10.28 -13.64
CA VAL A 147 2.86 -11.12 -13.27
C VAL A 147 3.68 -10.46 -12.14
N SER A 148 3.81 -9.13 -12.19
CA SER A 148 4.44 -8.37 -11.10
C SER A 148 3.62 -8.46 -9.81
N ALA A 149 2.29 -8.39 -9.90
CA ALA A 149 1.39 -8.58 -8.77
C ALA A 149 1.44 -10.02 -8.20
N LEU A 150 1.59 -11.05 -9.04
CA LEU A 150 1.79 -12.44 -8.64
C LEU A 150 3.03 -12.58 -7.74
N LEU A 151 4.19 -12.12 -8.23
CA LEU A 151 5.46 -12.18 -7.51
C LEU A 151 5.43 -11.30 -6.26
N SER A 152 4.81 -10.12 -6.37
CA SER A 152 4.64 -9.22 -5.25
C SER A 152 3.83 -9.86 -4.13
N ALA A 153 2.59 -10.28 -4.40
CA ALA A 153 1.72 -10.88 -3.39
C ALA A 153 2.36 -12.11 -2.73
N HIS A 154 3.09 -12.92 -3.50
CA HIS A 154 3.81 -14.07 -2.98
C HIS A 154 4.90 -13.68 -1.97
N GLN A 155 5.68 -12.62 -2.19
CA GLN A 155 6.86 -12.30 -1.36
C GLN A 155 6.74 -11.07 -0.47
N SER A 156 5.84 -10.14 -0.75
CA SER A 156 5.65 -8.90 0.01
C SER A 156 4.76 -9.12 1.23
N ILE A 157 3.75 -9.97 1.10
CA ILE A 157 2.74 -10.24 2.14
C ILE A 157 2.44 -11.73 2.33
N GLY A 158 2.68 -12.57 1.32
CA GLY A 158 2.54 -14.02 1.38
C GLY A 158 3.53 -14.66 2.36
N VAL A 159 3.42 -15.98 2.53
CA VAL A 159 4.13 -16.79 3.56
C VAL A 159 5.62 -16.44 3.76
N PRO A 160 6.44 -16.19 2.72
CA PRO A 160 7.85 -15.81 2.89
C PRO A 160 8.07 -14.65 3.86
N GLN A 161 7.26 -13.59 3.80
CA GLN A 161 7.54 -12.36 4.55
C GLN A 161 7.22 -12.49 6.06
N PRO A 162 6.00 -12.93 6.48
CA PRO A 162 5.72 -13.17 7.89
C PRO A 162 6.67 -14.21 8.50
N LEU A 163 7.03 -15.27 7.77
CA LEU A 163 7.98 -16.26 8.29
C LEU A 163 9.39 -15.70 8.42
N LYS A 164 9.88 -14.91 7.46
CA LYS A 164 11.19 -14.24 7.56
C LYS A 164 11.29 -13.44 8.87
N MET A 165 10.24 -12.68 9.19
CA MET A 165 10.22 -11.75 10.33
C MET A 165 9.87 -12.40 11.67
N PHE A 166 8.90 -13.33 11.69
CA PHE A 166 8.27 -13.84 12.91
C PHE A 166 8.24 -15.37 13.02
N GLY A 167 8.66 -16.08 11.98
CA GLY A 167 8.68 -17.54 11.96
C GLY A 167 9.76 -18.14 12.86
N THR A 168 9.46 -19.28 13.46
CA THR A 168 10.45 -20.08 14.19
C THR A 168 11.50 -20.68 13.23
N PRO A 169 12.66 -21.12 13.73
CA PRO A 169 13.65 -21.82 12.90
C PRO A 169 13.04 -22.99 12.12
N GLU A 170 12.19 -23.79 12.76
CA GLU A 170 11.55 -24.98 12.19
C GLU A 170 10.56 -24.60 11.08
N GLN A 171 9.75 -23.54 11.29
CA GLN A 171 8.86 -23.02 10.25
C GLN A 171 9.65 -22.52 9.04
N LYS A 172 10.76 -21.82 9.27
CA LYS A 172 11.62 -21.29 8.21
C LYS A 172 12.26 -22.41 7.39
N GLU A 173 12.81 -23.42 8.06
CA GLU A 173 13.41 -24.60 7.41
C GLU A 173 12.39 -25.43 6.64
N ARG A 174 11.15 -25.53 7.14
CA ARG A 174 10.08 -26.28 6.47
C ARG A 174 9.51 -25.58 5.24
N PHE A 175 9.21 -24.28 5.32
CA PHE A 175 8.40 -23.60 4.30
C PHE A 175 9.22 -22.74 3.32
N LEU A 176 10.28 -22.06 3.76
CA LEU A 176 11.02 -21.14 2.88
C LEU A 176 11.70 -21.85 1.69
N PRO A 177 12.29 -23.07 1.83
CA PRO A 177 12.85 -23.78 0.69
C PRO A 177 11.83 -24.14 -0.39
N ARG A 178 10.60 -24.51 0.01
CA ARG A 178 9.50 -24.81 -0.92
C ARG A 178 9.14 -23.59 -1.76
N LEU A 179 9.01 -22.44 -1.10
CA LEU A 179 8.68 -21.17 -1.73
C LEU A 179 9.83 -20.68 -2.65
N ALA A 180 11.08 -20.86 -2.23
CA ALA A 180 12.24 -20.58 -3.07
C ALA A 180 12.32 -21.50 -4.30
N ALA A 181 11.84 -22.74 -4.19
CA ALA A 181 11.77 -23.71 -5.29
C ALA A 181 10.60 -23.48 -6.26
N GLY A 182 9.77 -22.44 -6.06
CA GLY A 182 8.71 -22.06 -6.99
C GLY A 182 7.28 -22.33 -6.53
N GLU A 183 7.07 -22.84 -5.31
CA GLU A 183 5.72 -22.88 -4.74
C GLU A 183 5.17 -21.47 -4.53
N VAL A 184 3.89 -21.26 -4.88
CA VAL A 184 3.25 -19.95 -4.78
C VAL A 184 2.50 -19.82 -3.46
N SER A 185 2.48 -18.61 -2.92
CA SER A 185 1.77 -18.30 -1.68
C SER A 185 0.78 -17.16 -1.83
N ALA A 186 -0.23 -17.16 -0.95
CA ALA A 186 -1.27 -16.15 -0.89
C ALA A 186 -1.47 -15.63 0.54
N PHE A 187 -1.98 -14.41 0.65
CA PHE A 187 -2.31 -13.74 1.91
C PHE A 187 -3.82 -13.52 2.01
N LEU A 188 -4.45 -14.12 3.04
CA LEU A 188 -5.90 -14.19 3.19
C LEU A 188 -6.34 -13.49 4.48
N LEU A 189 -6.72 -12.21 4.35
CA LEU A 189 -7.22 -11.38 5.44
C LEU A 189 -8.66 -10.93 5.21
N THR A 190 -8.90 -10.26 4.08
CA THR A 190 -10.16 -9.64 3.67
C THR A 190 -11.31 -10.64 3.62
N GLU A 191 -12.49 -10.20 4.03
CA GLU A 191 -13.75 -10.96 4.01
C GLU A 191 -14.83 -10.11 3.30
N PRO A 192 -15.97 -10.68 2.89
CA PRO A 192 -17.00 -9.95 2.14
C PRO A 192 -17.41 -8.60 2.75
N ASP A 193 -17.50 -8.50 4.08
CA ASP A 193 -17.88 -7.28 4.80
C ASP A 193 -16.73 -6.67 5.64
N VAL A 194 -15.50 -7.16 5.46
CA VAL A 194 -14.30 -6.78 6.22
C VAL A 194 -13.13 -6.46 5.28
N GLY A 195 -12.80 -5.17 5.19
CA GLY A 195 -11.61 -4.68 4.48
C GLY A 195 -10.69 -3.89 5.41
N SER A 196 -10.86 -2.56 5.45
CA SER A 196 -10.01 -1.65 6.24
C SER A 196 -10.16 -1.76 7.76
N ASP A 197 -11.22 -2.44 8.25
CA ASP A 197 -11.46 -2.69 9.68
C ASP A 197 -11.32 -4.19 10.03
N PRO A 198 -10.09 -4.72 10.12
CA PRO A 198 -9.86 -6.13 10.41
C PRO A 198 -10.30 -6.55 11.82
N ALA A 199 -10.69 -5.61 12.70
CA ALA A 199 -11.22 -5.93 14.01
C ALA A 199 -12.56 -6.69 13.91
N ARG A 200 -13.28 -6.55 12.80
CA ARG A 200 -14.56 -7.22 12.52
C ARG A 200 -14.44 -8.61 11.89
N LEU A 201 -13.21 -9.12 11.72
CA LEU A 201 -12.94 -10.43 11.12
C LEU A 201 -13.77 -11.55 11.78
N ALA A 202 -14.49 -12.28 10.95
CA ALA A 202 -15.47 -13.31 11.31
C ALA A 202 -14.97 -14.74 11.07
N THR A 203 -13.96 -14.97 10.21
CA THR A 203 -13.32 -16.29 10.10
C THR A 203 -12.77 -16.71 11.46
N ILE A 204 -13.17 -17.89 11.94
CA ILE A 204 -12.80 -18.42 13.25
C ILE A 204 -11.80 -19.57 13.12
N ALA A 205 -10.91 -19.70 14.09
CA ALA A 205 -10.02 -20.83 14.28
C ALA A 205 -10.26 -21.42 15.68
N GLU A 206 -11.07 -22.46 15.76
CA GLU A 206 -11.43 -23.12 17.02
C GLU A 206 -10.33 -24.10 17.44
N PRO A 207 -9.75 -23.95 18.64
CA PRO A 207 -8.74 -24.90 19.12
C PRO A 207 -9.33 -26.30 19.26
N THR A 208 -8.59 -27.33 18.83
CA THR A 208 -9.01 -28.72 19.00
C THR A 208 -8.99 -29.12 20.49
N ALA A 209 -9.86 -30.05 20.88
CA ALA A 209 -9.99 -30.48 22.28
C ALA A 209 -8.71 -31.14 22.83
N ASP A 210 -7.93 -31.78 21.96
CA ASP A 210 -6.64 -32.41 22.27
C ASP A 210 -5.46 -31.41 22.25
N GLY A 211 -5.70 -30.15 21.87
CA GLY A 211 -4.69 -29.10 21.80
C GLY A 211 -3.66 -29.26 20.67
N THR A 212 -3.87 -30.18 19.72
CA THR A 212 -2.94 -30.44 18.62
C THR A 212 -3.00 -29.39 17.51
N GLY A 213 -4.10 -28.63 17.42
CA GLY A 213 -4.25 -27.60 16.40
C GLY A 213 -5.55 -26.81 16.50
N TYR A 214 -6.03 -26.38 15.35
CA TYR A 214 -7.21 -25.53 15.19
C TYR A 214 -8.09 -26.02 14.02
N ARG A 215 -9.39 -25.73 14.09
CA ARG A 215 -10.36 -25.91 13.01
C ARG A 215 -10.81 -24.56 12.47
N LEU A 216 -10.48 -24.29 11.21
CA LEU A 216 -10.78 -23.03 10.55
C LEU A 216 -12.12 -23.09 9.83
N ASN A 217 -12.96 -22.07 10.05
CA ASN A 217 -14.24 -21.89 9.39
C ASN A 217 -14.43 -20.42 8.99
N GLY A 218 -14.76 -20.15 7.72
CA GLY A 218 -15.02 -18.79 7.24
C GLY A 218 -14.88 -18.63 5.74
N VAL A 219 -14.97 -17.37 5.28
CA VAL A 219 -14.85 -17.00 3.87
C VAL A 219 -13.90 -15.82 3.72
N LYS A 220 -12.93 -15.97 2.81
CA LYS A 220 -11.95 -14.95 2.46
C LYS A 220 -12.20 -14.46 1.04
N LEU A 221 -12.13 -13.15 0.85
CA LEU A 221 -12.42 -12.47 -0.42
C LEU A 221 -11.19 -11.74 -0.94
N TRP A 222 -11.10 -11.64 -2.26
CA TRP A 222 -10.04 -10.94 -2.99
C TRP A 222 -8.63 -11.44 -2.68
N ALA A 223 -8.48 -12.74 -2.46
CA ALA A 223 -7.20 -13.34 -2.14
C ALA A 223 -6.34 -13.54 -3.40
N THR A 224 -5.42 -12.60 -3.65
CA THR A 224 -4.42 -12.71 -4.72
C THR A 224 -3.57 -13.95 -4.53
N ASN A 225 -3.31 -14.64 -5.64
CA ASN A 225 -2.75 -15.98 -5.80
C ASN A 225 -3.60 -17.12 -5.23
N GLY A 226 -4.72 -16.85 -4.56
CA GLY A 226 -5.44 -17.89 -3.83
C GLY A 226 -6.13 -18.94 -4.69
N THR A 227 -6.25 -18.73 -6.01
CA THR A 227 -6.70 -19.78 -6.95
C THR A 227 -5.64 -20.86 -7.19
N LEU A 228 -4.36 -20.60 -6.90
CA LEU A 228 -3.25 -21.51 -7.22
C LEU A 228 -2.21 -21.69 -6.11
N ALA A 229 -2.29 -20.91 -5.02
CA ALA A 229 -1.32 -20.96 -3.94
C ALA A 229 -1.36 -22.31 -3.22
N THR A 230 -0.18 -22.93 -3.06
CA THR A 230 0.00 -24.16 -2.30
C THR A 230 0.22 -23.89 -0.82
N LEU A 231 0.60 -22.66 -0.46
CA LEU A 231 0.78 -22.21 0.92
C LEU A 231 0.04 -20.90 1.17
N LEU A 232 -0.76 -20.84 2.22
CA LEU A 232 -1.59 -19.69 2.56
C LEU A 232 -1.14 -19.10 3.89
N VAL A 233 -1.10 -17.77 4.01
CA VAL A 233 -1.22 -17.10 5.31
C VAL A 233 -2.68 -16.76 5.53
N VAL A 234 -3.33 -17.40 6.50
CA VAL A 234 -4.73 -17.15 6.82
C VAL A 234 -4.83 -16.41 8.15
N MET A 235 -5.56 -15.29 8.15
CA MET A 235 -5.90 -14.55 9.37
C MET A 235 -7.26 -15.01 9.87
N ALA A 236 -7.29 -15.57 11.08
CA ALA A 236 -8.51 -16.06 11.71
C ALA A 236 -8.56 -15.68 13.19
N ARG A 237 -9.77 -15.51 13.73
CA ARG A 237 -9.98 -15.21 15.14
C ARG A 237 -9.97 -16.50 15.96
N VAL A 238 -9.08 -16.58 16.93
CA VAL A 238 -9.13 -17.60 17.97
C VAL A 238 -10.03 -17.10 19.10
N PRO A 239 -11.06 -17.86 19.53
CA PRO A 239 -11.91 -17.46 20.64
C PRO A 239 -11.12 -17.38 21.96
N ALA A 240 -11.50 -16.45 22.83
CA ALA A 240 -10.99 -16.43 24.20
C ALA A 240 -11.50 -17.66 24.97
N GLY A 241 -10.72 -18.15 25.93
CA GLY A 241 -11.08 -19.30 26.76
C GLY A 241 -10.29 -19.34 28.06
N GLU A 242 -10.47 -20.37 28.87
CA GLU A 242 -9.70 -20.53 30.11
C GLU A 242 -8.19 -20.49 29.83
N GLY A 243 -7.48 -19.53 30.44
CA GLY A 243 -6.05 -19.32 30.23
C GLY A 243 -5.65 -18.77 28.85
N ARG A 244 -6.60 -18.50 27.94
CA ARG A 244 -6.33 -17.99 26.58
C ARG A 244 -7.01 -16.67 26.32
N ARG A 245 -6.21 -15.69 25.92
CA ARG A 245 -6.72 -14.36 25.54
C ARG A 245 -7.45 -14.39 24.19
N GLY A 246 -7.14 -15.35 23.31
CA GLY A 246 -7.66 -15.38 21.95
C GLY A 246 -7.17 -14.19 21.12
N GLY A 247 -7.92 -13.88 20.06
CA GLY A 247 -7.69 -12.76 19.17
C GLY A 247 -7.34 -13.19 17.75
N ILE A 248 -7.02 -12.21 16.90
CA ILE A 248 -6.66 -12.47 15.50
C ILE A 248 -5.28 -13.12 15.48
N THR A 249 -5.18 -14.31 14.89
CA THR A 249 -3.98 -15.13 14.78
C THR A 249 -3.67 -15.39 13.31
N ALA A 250 -2.38 -15.44 12.98
CA ALA A 250 -1.89 -15.75 11.64
C ALA A 250 -1.44 -17.21 11.58
N PHE A 251 -1.88 -17.93 10.54
CA PHE A 251 -1.58 -19.34 10.35
C PHE A 251 -0.93 -19.58 9.00
N VAL A 252 0.05 -20.48 8.92
CA VAL A 252 0.43 -21.12 7.66
C VAL A 252 -0.53 -22.29 7.40
N VAL A 253 -1.24 -22.27 6.29
CA VAL A 253 -2.19 -23.32 5.91
C VAL A 253 -1.74 -23.91 4.58
N GLU A 254 -1.70 -25.24 4.47
CA GLU A 254 -1.48 -25.91 3.18
C GLU A 254 -2.72 -25.65 2.30
N GLY A 255 -2.53 -25.13 1.09
CA GLY A 255 -3.63 -24.79 0.19
C GLY A 255 -4.49 -26.00 -0.17
N ASP A 256 -3.92 -27.19 -0.10
CA ASP A 256 -4.55 -28.49 -0.35
C ASP A 256 -5.17 -29.17 0.88
N SER A 257 -5.23 -28.50 2.03
CA SER A 257 -5.93 -29.05 3.18
C SER A 257 -7.42 -29.32 2.89
N ASP A 258 -7.89 -30.48 3.36
CA ASP A 258 -9.31 -30.86 3.31
C ASP A 258 -10.19 -29.78 3.95
N GLY A 259 -11.31 -29.46 3.29
CA GLY A 259 -12.25 -28.43 3.73
C GLY A 259 -11.99 -27.02 3.15
N ILE A 260 -10.91 -26.83 2.36
CA ILE A 260 -10.69 -25.62 1.58
C ILE A 260 -11.38 -25.75 0.23
N THR A 261 -12.19 -24.75 -0.15
CA THR A 261 -12.79 -24.64 -1.48
C THR A 261 -12.55 -23.25 -2.06
N VAL A 262 -11.97 -23.17 -3.25
CA VAL A 262 -11.94 -21.93 -4.03
C VAL A 262 -13.27 -21.83 -4.77
N GLU A 263 -14.21 -21.05 -4.24
CA GLU A 263 -15.57 -20.97 -4.80
C GLU A 263 -15.61 -20.24 -6.14
N ARG A 264 -14.75 -19.23 -6.32
CA ARG A 264 -14.71 -18.36 -7.50
C ARG A 264 -13.31 -17.85 -7.75
N ARG A 265 -12.95 -17.73 -9.04
CA ARG A 265 -11.92 -16.79 -9.51
C ARG A 265 -12.58 -15.44 -9.77
N ASN A 266 -12.11 -14.39 -9.10
CA ASN A 266 -12.59 -13.03 -9.31
C ASN A 266 -12.01 -12.46 -10.61
N SER A 267 -12.75 -11.57 -11.27
CA SER A 267 -12.30 -10.83 -12.44
C SER A 267 -12.39 -9.33 -12.18
N PHE A 268 -11.47 -8.57 -12.78
CA PHE A 268 -11.32 -7.14 -12.54
C PHE A 268 -11.13 -6.38 -13.85
N VAL A 269 -11.38 -5.08 -13.81
CA VAL A 269 -11.20 -4.17 -14.95
C VAL A 269 -9.73 -4.10 -15.42
N GLY A 270 -8.77 -4.22 -14.50
CA GLY A 270 -7.33 -4.27 -14.77
C GLY A 270 -6.70 -5.47 -14.07
N LEU A 271 -5.42 -5.72 -14.36
CA LEU A 271 -4.68 -6.91 -13.96
C LEU A 271 -5.42 -8.19 -14.38
N ARG A 272 -5.86 -8.31 -15.64
CA ARG A 272 -6.74 -9.41 -16.07
C ARG A 272 -6.12 -10.81 -15.88
N GLY A 273 -4.80 -10.91 -15.93
CA GLY A 273 -4.05 -12.13 -15.60
C GLY A 273 -4.01 -12.50 -14.11
N LEU A 274 -4.47 -11.62 -13.22
CA LEU A 274 -4.36 -11.80 -11.77
C LEU A 274 -5.16 -13.02 -11.32
N GLU A 275 -4.49 -13.89 -10.59
CA GLU A 275 -5.08 -15.07 -10.00
C GLU A 275 -5.64 -14.66 -8.64
N ASN A 276 -6.96 -14.55 -8.51
CA ASN A 276 -7.60 -13.96 -7.33
C ASN A 276 -8.87 -14.72 -6.97
N SER A 277 -9.06 -15.00 -5.69
CA SER A 277 -10.08 -15.96 -5.24
C SER A 277 -11.06 -15.42 -4.21
N LEU A 278 -12.26 -16.02 -4.22
CA LEU A 278 -13.14 -16.17 -3.07
C LEU A 278 -12.92 -17.60 -2.53
N THR A 279 -12.44 -17.72 -1.29
CA THR A 279 -12.04 -19.00 -0.70
C THR A 279 -12.82 -19.26 0.58
N ARG A 280 -13.45 -20.43 0.65
CA ARG A 280 -14.14 -20.93 1.84
C ARG A 280 -13.27 -21.92 2.59
N PHE A 281 -13.36 -21.85 3.91
CA PHE A 281 -12.82 -22.80 4.86
C PHE A 281 -13.98 -23.45 5.61
N HIS A 282 -14.04 -24.77 5.62
CA HIS A 282 -14.99 -25.53 6.43
C HIS A 282 -14.28 -26.69 7.14
N ASP A 283 -14.22 -26.62 8.46
CA ASP A 283 -13.56 -27.59 9.33
C ASP A 283 -12.08 -27.90 8.97
N VAL A 284 -11.36 -26.91 8.44
CA VAL A 284 -9.98 -27.09 7.98
C VAL A 284 -9.05 -27.24 9.17
N PHE A 285 -8.39 -28.39 9.28
CA PHE A 285 -7.41 -28.63 10.34
C PHE A 285 -6.10 -27.89 10.07
N VAL A 286 -5.62 -27.15 11.06
CA VAL A 286 -4.32 -26.47 11.03
C VAL A 286 -3.52 -26.83 12.28
N PRO A 287 -2.32 -27.41 12.14
CA PRO A 287 -1.49 -27.77 13.30
C PRO A 287 -1.10 -26.57 14.17
N ALA A 288 -0.92 -26.77 15.46
CA ALA A 288 -0.56 -25.70 16.40
C ALA A 288 0.80 -25.07 16.07
N GLU A 289 1.75 -25.85 15.55
CA GLU A 289 3.07 -25.39 15.12
C GLU A 289 3.05 -24.50 13.89
N ASN A 290 1.91 -24.41 13.19
CA ASN A 290 1.75 -23.51 12.04
C ASN A 290 1.28 -22.10 12.43
N VAL A 291 1.08 -21.83 13.73
CA VAL A 291 0.81 -20.47 14.23
C VAL A 291 2.06 -19.60 14.08
N ILE A 292 1.94 -18.46 13.40
CA ILE A 292 3.06 -17.53 13.19
C ILE A 292 3.14 -16.56 14.37
N GLY A 293 4.29 -16.49 15.02
CA GLY A 293 4.61 -15.52 16.10
C GLY A 293 3.82 -15.66 17.41
N GLY A 294 2.73 -16.43 17.42
CA GLY A 294 1.90 -16.76 18.59
C GLY A 294 0.44 -16.29 18.49
N GLU A 295 -0.43 -16.90 19.28
CA GLU A 295 -1.86 -16.59 19.35
C GLU A 295 -2.11 -15.10 19.65
N GLY A 296 -3.09 -14.50 18.95
CA GLY A 296 -3.53 -13.11 19.14
C GLY A 296 -2.59 -12.06 18.54
N LYS A 297 -1.48 -12.46 17.90
CA LYS A 297 -0.51 -11.54 17.29
C LYS A 297 -0.70 -11.35 15.78
N GLY A 298 -1.69 -11.98 15.16
CA GLY A 298 -1.89 -12.03 13.72
C GLY A 298 -2.04 -10.65 13.09
N LEU A 299 -2.84 -9.76 13.69
CA LEU A 299 -3.01 -8.40 13.14
C LEU A 299 -1.71 -7.58 13.21
N LYS A 300 -0.95 -7.71 14.30
CA LYS A 300 0.37 -7.05 14.42
C LYS A 300 1.31 -7.56 13.32
N ILE A 301 1.36 -8.87 13.12
CA ILE A 301 2.18 -9.49 12.06
C ILE A 301 1.76 -8.96 10.68
N ALA A 302 0.46 -8.89 10.39
CA ALA A 302 -0.06 -8.37 9.13
C ALA A 302 0.39 -6.91 8.89
N LEU A 303 0.17 -6.03 9.88
CA LEU A 303 0.51 -4.61 9.76
C LEU A 303 2.02 -4.38 9.66
N THR A 304 2.83 -5.11 10.42
CA THR A 304 4.29 -4.97 10.36
C THR A 304 4.85 -5.52 9.04
N THR A 305 4.32 -6.63 8.53
CA THR A 305 4.68 -7.20 7.21
C THR A 305 4.40 -6.18 6.09
N LEU A 306 3.28 -5.46 6.18
CA LEU A 306 2.91 -4.41 5.22
C LEU A 306 3.88 -3.21 5.23
N ASN A 307 4.61 -2.92 6.31
CA ASN A 307 5.48 -1.74 6.35
C ASN A 307 6.58 -1.78 5.27
N THR A 308 7.29 -2.90 5.14
CA THR A 308 8.28 -3.12 4.07
C THR A 308 7.63 -3.68 2.80
N GLY A 309 6.58 -4.50 2.92
CA GLY A 309 5.83 -5.05 1.79
C GLY A 309 5.28 -3.96 0.85
N ARG A 310 4.86 -2.82 1.42
CA ARG A 310 4.36 -1.64 0.70
C ARG A 310 5.33 -1.03 -0.30
N LEU A 311 6.62 -1.36 -0.30
CA LEU A 311 7.59 -0.83 -1.28
C LEU A 311 7.42 -1.47 -2.67
N SER A 312 6.80 -2.65 -2.75
CA SER A 312 6.57 -3.37 -4.00
C SER A 312 5.60 -2.67 -4.96
N LEU A 313 4.49 -2.13 -4.43
CA LEU A 313 3.48 -1.39 -5.18
C LEU A 313 3.99 -0.09 -5.82
N PRO A 314 4.71 0.81 -5.12
CA PRO A 314 5.35 1.95 -5.73
C PRO A 314 6.37 1.54 -6.79
N ALA A 315 7.03 0.38 -6.69
CA ALA A 315 7.87 -0.13 -7.77
C ALA A 315 7.08 -0.32 -9.06
N MET A 316 5.91 -0.97 -9.00
CA MET A 316 5.03 -1.09 -10.17
C MET A 316 4.60 0.29 -10.72
N CYS A 317 4.33 1.26 -9.84
CA CYS A 317 3.96 2.63 -10.23
C CYS A 317 5.12 3.39 -10.90
N VAL A 318 6.36 3.21 -10.43
CA VAL A 318 7.56 3.79 -11.05
C VAL A 318 7.82 3.14 -12.41
N GLY A 319 7.69 1.82 -12.51
CA GLY A 319 7.78 1.10 -13.80
C GLY A 319 6.78 1.63 -14.83
N ALA A 320 5.52 1.79 -14.41
CA ALA A 320 4.47 2.41 -15.20
C ALA A 320 4.82 3.84 -15.64
N GLY A 321 5.37 4.67 -14.74
CA GLY A 321 5.82 6.03 -15.06
C GLY A 321 6.92 6.07 -16.12
N LYS A 322 7.92 5.18 -16.01
CA LYS A 322 9.00 5.04 -16.99
C LYS A 322 8.49 4.60 -18.35
N TRP A 323 7.60 3.60 -18.38
CA TRP A 323 6.97 3.14 -19.61
C TRP A 323 6.13 4.25 -20.26
N ALA A 324 5.33 4.96 -19.46
CA ALA A 324 4.53 6.09 -19.92
C ALA A 324 5.40 7.21 -20.50
N LEU A 325 6.53 7.53 -19.88
CA LEU A 325 7.49 8.51 -20.39
C LEU A 325 8.05 8.09 -21.75
N ASN A 326 8.41 6.82 -21.92
CA ASN A 326 8.90 6.31 -23.21
C ASN A 326 7.83 6.50 -24.32
N VAL A 327 6.61 6.03 -24.08
CA VAL A 327 5.51 6.13 -25.06
C VAL A 327 5.16 7.59 -25.35
N ALA A 328 5.06 8.43 -24.32
CA ALA A 328 4.74 9.85 -24.48
C ALA A 328 5.80 10.58 -25.30
N ARG A 329 7.09 10.35 -25.01
CA ARG A 329 8.21 10.99 -25.70
C ARG A 329 8.21 10.65 -27.19
N GLU A 330 8.09 9.37 -27.54
CA GLU A 330 8.12 8.93 -28.94
C GLU A 330 6.88 9.41 -29.69
N TRP A 331 5.69 9.17 -29.13
CA TRP A 331 4.44 9.59 -29.77
C TRP A 331 4.37 11.10 -29.98
N ALA A 332 4.77 11.89 -28.98
CA ALA A 332 4.65 13.34 -29.06
C ALA A 332 5.66 13.97 -30.03
N ALA A 333 6.81 13.33 -30.23
CA ALA A 333 7.80 13.75 -31.23
C ALA A 333 7.33 13.41 -32.65
N ASP A 334 6.69 12.26 -32.86
CA ASP A 334 6.31 11.78 -34.19
C ASP A 334 4.98 12.37 -34.68
N ARG A 335 4.00 12.52 -33.78
CA ARG A 335 2.65 12.94 -34.17
C ARG A 335 2.63 14.42 -34.54
N VAL A 336 2.22 14.74 -35.78
CA VAL A 336 2.05 16.13 -36.24
C VAL A 336 0.59 16.56 -36.19
N GLN A 337 0.33 17.74 -35.62
CA GLN A 337 -0.95 18.46 -35.71
C GLN A 337 -0.70 19.95 -35.87
N TRP A 338 -1.52 20.62 -36.67
CA TRP A 338 -1.35 22.04 -37.03
C TRP A 338 0.06 22.35 -37.55
N GLY A 339 0.61 21.45 -38.36
CA GLY A 339 1.89 21.63 -39.05
C GLY A 339 3.16 21.45 -38.21
N ARG A 340 3.06 21.02 -36.94
CA ARG A 340 4.24 20.73 -36.10
C ARG A 340 4.06 19.48 -35.23
N PRO A 341 5.14 18.84 -34.76
CA PRO A 341 5.09 17.80 -33.73
C PRO A 341 4.25 18.24 -32.53
N VAL A 342 3.45 17.35 -31.97
CA VAL A 342 2.56 17.71 -30.85
C VAL A 342 3.35 18.08 -29.60
N ALA A 343 4.57 17.56 -29.43
CA ALA A 343 5.49 17.96 -28.36
C ALA A 343 5.82 19.46 -28.34
N GLU A 344 5.72 20.16 -29.47
CA GLU A 344 5.99 21.61 -29.56
C GLU A 344 4.81 22.48 -29.14
N HIS A 345 3.63 21.88 -28.94
CA HIS A 345 2.48 22.61 -28.39
C HIS A 345 2.60 22.65 -26.87
N GLU A 346 2.57 23.86 -26.29
CA GLU A 346 2.78 24.09 -24.84
C GLU A 346 1.93 23.17 -23.95
N ALA A 347 0.68 22.94 -24.33
CA ALA A 347 -0.25 22.08 -23.60
C ALA A 347 0.24 20.62 -23.48
N VAL A 348 0.91 20.10 -24.50
CA VAL A 348 1.50 18.74 -24.50
C VAL A 348 2.88 18.75 -23.84
N ALA A 349 3.69 19.78 -24.12
CA ALA A 349 5.00 19.96 -23.49
C ALA A 349 4.91 19.96 -21.95
N LYS A 350 3.88 20.62 -21.39
CA LYS A 350 3.60 20.62 -19.94
C LYS A 350 3.33 19.21 -19.40
N LYS A 351 2.60 18.37 -20.15
CA LYS A 351 2.29 16.99 -19.76
C LYS A 351 3.54 16.11 -19.84
N LEU A 352 4.34 16.23 -20.89
CA LEU A 352 5.64 15.55 -21.01
C LEU A 352 6.58 15.91 -19.84
N SER A 353 6.67 17.20 -19.54
CA SER A 353 7.46 17.73 -18.42
C SER A 353 6.99 17.17 -17.07
N PHE A 354 5.67 17.11 -16.84
CA PHE A 354 5.08 16.52 -15.64
C PHE A 354 5.40 15.02 -15.54
N ILE A 355 5.23 14.25 -16.61
CA ILE A 355 5.49 12.80 -16.63
C ILE A 355 6.96 12.51 -16.31
N ALA A 356 7.89 13.22 -16.95
CA ALA A 356 9.33 13.04 -16.74
C ALA A 356 9.76 13.37 -15.31
N ALA A 357 9.44 14.59 -14.85
CA ALA A 357 9.85 15.07 -13.52
C ALA A 357 9.22 14.24 -12.39
N THR A 358 7.94 13.89 -12.53
CA THR A 358 7.22 13.11 -11.51
C THR A 358 7.69 11.67 -11.47
N THR A 359 8.02 11.05 -12.61
CA THR A 359 8.63 9.72 -12.64
C THR A 359 9.96 9.69 -11.90
N TYR A 360 10.82 10.71 -12.11
CA TYR A 360 12.07 10.86 -11.37
C TYR A 360 11.85 11.06 -9.86
N GLY A 361 10.84 11.83 -9.49
CA GLY A 361 10.41 12.01 -8.10
C GLY A 361 10.00 10.70 -7.42
N MET A 362 9.11 9.93 -8.07
CA MET A 362 8.65 8.64 -7.54
C MET A 362 9.80 7.63 -7.41
N GLU A 363 10.66 7.52 -8.43
CA GLU A 363 11.83 6.63 -8.38
C GLU A 363 12.80 7.01 -7.26
N SER A 364 13.08 8.31 -7.10
CA SER A 364 13.99 8.78 -6.05
C SER A 364 13.44 8.49 -4.65
N MET A 365 12.12 8.64 -4.43
CA MET A 365 11.50 8.25 -3.17
C MET A 365 11.57 6.74 -2.92
N LEU A 366 11.31 5.94 -3.95
CA LEU A 366 11.32 4.49 -3.85
C LEU A 366 12.72 3.97 -3.55
N ASP A 367 13.71 4.36 -4.34
CA ASP A 367 15.09 3.91 -4.19
C ASP A 367 15.64 4.30 -2.81
N LEU A 368 15.40 5.54 -2.37
CA LEU A 368 15.78 5.99 -1.04
C LEU A 368 15.11 5.14 0.06
N SER A 369 13.79 4.93 -0.04
CA SER A 369 13.04 4.15 0.96
C SER A 369 13.49 2.70 1.01
N CYS A 370 13.79 2.09 -0.14
CA CYS A 370 14.35 0.73 -0.22
C CYS A 370 15.72 0.64 0.45
N MET A 371 16.62 1.59 0.18
CA MET A 371 17.96 1.56 0.79
C MET A 371 17.92 1.83 2.29
N LEU A 372 17.04 2.73 2.76
CA LEU A 372 16.82 2.92 4.19
C LEU A 372 16.27 1.66 4.87
N ALA A 373 15.45 0.88 4.17
CA ALA A 373 14.90 -0.37 4.66
C ALA A 373 15.95 -1.49 4.68
N ASP A 374 16.87 -1.49 3.72
CA ASP A 374 17.97 -2.46 3.60
C ASP A 374 19.08 -2.23 4.65
N ASP A 375 19.24 -1.00 5.14
CA ASP A 375 20.32 -0.60 6.05
C ASP A 375 20.00 -0.84 7.55
N ASP A 376 18.75 -1.18 7.91
CA ASP A 376 18.32 -1.49 9.29
C ASP A 376 18.63 -0.43 10.37
N ARG A 377 19.24 0.72 10.03
CA ARG A 377 19.53 1.82 10.95
C ARG A 377 18.37 2.79 11.12
N ASN A 378 17.39 2.72 10.23
CA ASN A 378 16.27 3.65 10.14
C ASN A 378 14.93 2.96 10.38
N ASP A 379 13.96 3.72 10.85
CA ASP A 379 12.56 3.34 10.83
C ASP A 379 11.91 3.90 9.57
N ILE A 380 11.48 3.01 8.68
CA ILE A 380 11.01 3.37 7.33
C ILE A 380 9.49 3.45 7.22
N ARG A 381 8.74 3.26 8.32
CA ARG A 381 7.28 3.07 8.25
C ARG A 381 6.55 4.25 7.62
N ILE A 382 7.03 5.48 7.87
CA ILE A 382 6.43 6.70 7.31
C ILE A 382 6.87 6.87 5.86
N GLU A 383 8.15 6.66 5.56
CA GLU A 383 8.74 6.78 4.23
C GLU A 383 8.09 5.80 3.25
N ALA A 384 7.95 4.53 3.63
CA ALA A 384 7.28 3.50 2.84
C ALA A 384 5.79 3.82 2.62
N ALA A 385 5.11 4.36 3.64
CA ALA A 385 3.72 4.77 3.53
C ALA A 385 3.54 5.99 2.62
N LEU A 386 4.43 7.00 2.74
CA LEU A 386 4.45 8.19 1.90
C LEU A 386 4.71 7.83 0.44
N VAL A 387 5.68 6.95 0.14
CA VAL A 387 5.97 6.57 -1.25
C VAL A 387 4.84 5.73 -1.86
N LYS A 388 4.21 4.83 -1.09
CA LYS A 388 3.02 4.09 -1.56
C LYS A 388 1.90 5.04 -1.96
N LEU A 389 1.54 5.95 -1.05
CA LEU A 389 0.51 6.97 -1.29
C LEU A 389 0.86 7.82 -2.52
N TYR A 390 2.04 8.45 -2.49
CA TYR A 390 2.46 9.41 -3.50
C TYR A 390 2.57 8.77 -4.89
N ALA A 391 3.25 7.62 -4.99
CA ALA A 391 3.47 6.97 -6.28
C ALA A 391 2.17 6.45 -6.89
N SER A 392 1.24 5.91 -6.09
CA SER A 392 -0.04 5.41 -6.60
C SER A 392 -0.93 6.53 -7.16
N GLU A 393 -0.97 7.69 -6.51
CA GLU A 393 -1.72 8.85 -6.98
C GLU A 393 -1.06 9.50 -8.20
N MET A 394 0.28 9.63 -8.19
CA MET A 394 1.01 10.26 -9.29
C MET A 394 1.07 9.39 -10.54
N ALA A 395 1.24 8.07 -10.40
CA ALA A 395 1.21 7.16 -11.55
C ALA A 395 -0.16 7.14 -12.23
N TRP A 396 -1.25 7.20 -11.47
CA TRP A 396 -2.60 7.35 -12.04
C TRP A 396 -2.72 8.62 -12.88
N ARG A 397 -2.24 9.77 -12.38
CA ARG A 397 -2.22 11.02 -13.14
C ARG A 397 -1.34 10.92 -14.37
N ILE A 398 -0.18 10.28 -14.29
CA ILE A 398 0.71 10.05 -15.43
C ILE A 398 0.01 9.24 -16.53
N ALA A 399 -0.70 8.17 -16.17
CA ALA A 399 -1.42 7.33 -17.13
C ALA A 399 -2.60 8.07 -17.78
N ASP A 400 -3.36 8.85 -17.01
CA ASP A 400 -4.42 9.72 -17.52
C ASP A 400 -3.86 10.76 -18.51
N GLU A 401 -2.74 11.39 -18.16
CA GLU A 401 -2.06 12.34 -19.03
C GLU A 401 -1.50 11.68 -20.31
N LEU A 402 -1.02 10.45 -20.23
CA LEU A 402 -0.57 9.68 -21.39
C LEU A 402 -1.73 9.37 -22.34
N ILE A 403 -2.90 8.98 -21.82
CA ILE A 403 -4.10 8.81 -22.65
C ILE A 403 -4.40 10.12 -23.38
N GLN A 404 -4.38 11.25 -22.67
CA GLN A 404 -4.67 12.55 -23.26
C GLN A 404 -3.65 12.95 -24.34
N ILE A 405 -2.36 12.68 -24.13
CA ILE A 405 -1.29 12.89 -25.13
C ILE A 405 -1.53 12.07 -26.39
N ARG A 406 -2.04 10.82 -26.25
CA ARG A 406 -2.31 9.92 -27.38
C ARG A 406 -3.68 10.12 -28.04
N GLY A 407 -4.58 10.86 -27.39
CA GLY A 407 -5.95 11.07 -27.88
C GLY A 407 -6.68 9.73 -28.09
N GLY A 408 -7.39 9.57 -29.21
CA GLY A 408 -8.13 8.34 -29.50
C GLY A 408 -7.28 7.06 -29.48
N ARG A 409 -5.99 7.13 -29.83
CA ARG A 409 -5.05 5.99 -29.76
C ARG A 409 -4.63 5.63 -28.34
N GLY A 410 -4.89 6.50 -27.37
CA GLY A 410 -4.73 6.18 -25.94
C GLY A 410 -5.89 5.36 -25.38
N TYR A 411 -7.06 5.39 -26.04
CA TYR A 411 -8.27 4.67 -25.65
C TYR A 411 -8.47 3.35 -26.41
N GLU A 412 -7.80 3.19 -27.56
CA GLU A 412 -7.81 1.98 -28.38
C GLU A 412 -6.89 0.89 -27.78
N THR A 413 -7.33 -0.37 -27.84
CA THR A 413 -6.54 -1.52 -27.33
C THR A 413 -5.29 -1.77 -28.18
N ALA A 414 -4.27 -2.39 -27.59
CA ALA A 414 -3.03 -2.75 -28.29
C ALA A 414 -3.28 -3.66 -29.51
N ASP A 415 -4.11 -4.69 -29.35
CA ASP A 415 -4.49 -5.61 -30.44
C ASP A 415 -5.17 -4.87 -31.60
N SER A 416 -6.07 -3.92 -31.31
CA SER A 416 -6.74 -3.11 -32.34
C SER A 416 -5.75 -2.20 -33.09
N LEU A 417 -4.80 -1.61 -32.36
CA LEU A 417 -3.73 -0.80 -32.95
C LEU A 417 -2.89 -1.65 -33.93
N ALA A 418 -2.47 -2.83 -33.49
CA ALA A 418 -1.65 -3.77 -34.25
C ALA A 418 -2.37 -4.32 -35.49
N ALA A 419 -3.68 -4.62 -35.38
CA ALA A 419 -4.49 -5.19 -36.47
C ALA A 419 -4.51 -4.32 -37.74
N ARG A 420 -4.23 -3.01 -37.61
CA ARG A 420 -4.14 -2.06 -38.73
C ARG A 420 -2.73 -1.50 -38.95
N GLY A 421 -1.71 -2.16 -38.39
CA GLY A 421 -0.29 -1.89 -38.68
C GLY A 421 0.35 -0.74 -37.90
N GLU A 422 -0.23 -0.30 -36.78
CA GLU A 422 0.45 0.64 -35.89
C GLU A 422 1.17 -0.09 -34.76
N ARG A 423 2.19 0.57 -34.21
CA ARG A 423 2.92 0.06 -33.05
C ARG A 423 1.93 -0.13 -31.87
N PRO A 424 1.80 -1.35 -31.31
CA PRO A 424 0.96 -1.58 -30.15
C PRO A 424 1.55 -0.87 -28.93
N ALA A 425 0.71 -0.14 -28.22
CA ALA A 425 1.05 0.43 -26.92
C ALA A 425 -0.23 0.44 -26.08
N ALA A 426 -0.28 -0.46 -25.09
CA ALA A 426 -1.44 -0.75 -24.24
C ALA A 426 -1.68 0.34 -23.18
N VAL A 427 -1.91 1.57 -23.62
CA VAL A 427 -2.08 2.73 -22.73
C VAL A 427 -3.40 2.64 -21.93
N GLU A 428 -4.46 2.14 -22.55
CA GLU A 428 -5.73 1.92 -21.85
C GLU A 428 -5.61 0.83 -20.76
N GLN A 429 -4.83 -0.22 -21.03
CA GLN A 429 -4.50 -1.25 -20.04
C GLN A 429 -3.72 -0.65 -18.87
N LEU A 430 -2.70 0.16 -19.14
CA LEU A 430 -1.93 0.85 -18.09
C LEU A 430 -2.85 1.62 -17.13
N LEU A 431 -3.83 2.37 -17.66
CA LEU A 431 -4.79 3.09 -16.84
C LEU A 431 -5.63 2.11 -15.99
N ARG A 432 -6.21 1.08 -16.58
CA ARG A 432 -7.02 0.08 -15.85
C ARG A 432 -6.22 -0.60 -14.74
N ASP A 433 -4.98 -0.98 -15.02
CA ASP A 433 -4.08 -1.70 -14.11
C ASP A 433 -3.63 -0.82 -12.93
N LEU A 434 -3.47 0.49 -13.12
CA LEU A 434 -3.07 1.40 -12.05
C LEU A 434 -4.21 1.75 -11.09
N ARG A 435 -5.48 1.55 -11.46
CA ARG A 435 -6.62 1.99 -10.63
C ARG A 435 -6.62 1.35 -9.25
N ILE A 436 -6.23 0.08 -9.17
CA ILE A 436 -6.23 -0.72 -7.94
C ILE A 436 -5.13 -0.29 -6.96
N ASN A 437 -4.04 0.32 -7.43
CA ASN A 437 -2.91 0.76 -6.60
C ASN A 437 -3.29 1.83 -5.57
N ARG A 438 -4.38 2.56 -5.83
CA ARG A 438 -4.97 3.57 -4.92
C ARG A 438 -5.91 2.95 -3.86
N ILE A 439 -6.19 1.65 -3.96
CA ILE A 439 -7.21 0.96 -3.15
C ILE A 439 -6.58 -0.12 -2.28
N PHE A 440 -5.84 -1.08 -2.88
CA PHE A 440 -5.26 -2.16 -2.10
C PHE A 440 -3.99 -1.74 -1.35
N GLU A 441 -3.52 -2.59 -0.44
CA GLU A 441 -2.44 -2.30 0.52
C GLU A 441 -2.67 -1.02 1.36
N GLY A 442 -3.95 -0.71 1.60
CA GLY A 442 -4.44 0.51 2.25
C GLY A 442 -4.90 1.53 1.22
N SER A 443 -6.18 1.89 1.23
CA SER A 443 -6.70 2.93 0.34
C SER A 443 -6.03 4.27 0.61
N THR A 444 -6.05 5.18 -0.36
CA THR A 444 -5.53 6.55 -0.20
C THR A 444 -6.01 7.21 1.09
N GLU A 445 -7.30 7.08 1.42
CA GLU A 445 -7.89 7.65 2.64
C GLU A 445 -7.32 6.99 3.91
N ILE A 446 -7.17 5.66 3.91
CA ILE A 446 -6.58 4.94 5.05
C ILE A 446 -5.09 5.27 5.19
N MET A 447 -4.36 5.42 4.08
CA MET A 447 -2.95 5.82 4.09
C MET A 447 -2.79 7.24 4.65
N HIS A 448 -3.65 8.19 4.26
CA HIS A 448 -3.70 9.51 4.88
C HIS A 448 -3.89 9.42 6.39
N LEU A 449 -4.83 8.62 6.87
CA LEU A 449 -5.08 8.48 8.31
C LEU A 449 -3.91 7.82 9.05
N LEU A 450 -3.34 6.76 8.48
CA LEU A 450 -2.18 6.07 9.04
C LEU A 450 -0.98 7.02 9.15
N ILE A 451 -0.63 7.71 8.08
CA ILE A 451 0.52 8.62 8.06
C ILE A 451 0.26 9.82 8.97
N ALA A 452 -0.95 10.38 8.96
CA ALA A 452 -1.31 11.47 9.86
C ALA A 452 -1.18 11.06 11.32
N ARG A 453 -1.63 9.85 11.67
CA ARG A 453 -1.53 9.31 13.04
C ARG A 453 -0.08 9.14 13.48
N GLU A 454 0.80 8.65 12.61
CA GLU A 454 2.24 8.56 12.86
C GLU A 454 2.90 9.94 12.94
N ALA A 455 2.50 10.88 12.08
CA ALA A 455 3.01 12.25 12.04
C ALA A 455 2.72 13.03 13.32
N VAL A 456 1.58 12.79 13.96
CA VAL A 456 1.22 13.44 15.25
C VAL A 456 1.56 12.58 16.47
N ASP A 457 2.19 11.41 16.30
CA ASP A 457 2.39 10.44 17.38
C ASP A 457 3.20 11.01 18.55
N ALA A 458 4.27 11.76 18.28
CA ALA A 458 5.06 12.42 19.32
C ALA A 458 4.25 13.45 20.13
N HIS A 459 3.22 14.06 19.52
CA HIS A 459 2.32 14.95 20.23
C HIS A 459 1.31 14.17 21.07
N LEU A 460 0.75 13.07 20.55
CA LEU A 460 -0.13 12.18 21.32
C LEU A 460 0.59 11.52 22.51
N SER A 461 1.83 11.08 22.35
CA SER A 461 2.57 10.41 23.43
C SER A 461 2.82 11.31 24.63
N VAL A 462 2.90 12.63 24.40
CA VAL A 462 3.17 13.62 25.44
C VAL A 462 1.87 14.25 25.98
N ALA A 463 0.87 14.48 25.12
CA ALA A 463 -0.34 15.23 25.46
C ALA A 463 -1.65 14.40 25.44
N GLY A 464 -1.62 13.14 25.00
CA GLY A 464 -2.81 12.30 24.82
C GLY A 464 -3.64 12.11 26.09
N ASP A 465 -2.96 11.85 27.21
CA ASP A 465 -3.60 11.70 28.54
C ASP A 465 -4.36 12.97 28.99
N ILE A 466 -4.04 14.15 28.45
CA ILE A 466 -4.71 15.42 28.80
C ILE A 466 -6.14 15.44 28.22
N ILE A 467 -6.30 14.89 27.01
CA ILE A 467 -7.55 14.86 26.25
C ILE A 467 -8.32 13.54 26.41
N ASP A 468 -7.73 12.56 27.09
CA ASP A 468 -8.38 11.29 27.41
C ASP A 468 -9.48 11.50 28.47
N PRO A 469 -10.77 11.25 28.14
CA PRO A 469 -11.85 11.34 29.12
C PRO A 469 -11.69 10.35 30.28
N ASP A 470 -11.07 9.19 30.03
CA ASP A 470 -10.94 8.07 30.98
C ASP A 470 -9.72 8.25 31.92
N ALA A 471 -8.85 9.24 31.67
CA ALA A 471 -7.67 9.51 32.50
C ALA A 471 -8.01 10.31 33.79
N GLY A 472 -7.52 9.81 34.94
CA GLY A 472 -7.67 10.47 36.24
C GLY A 472 -6.85 11.76 36.39
N LEU A 473 -7.24 12.61 37.36
CA LEU A 473 -6.67 13.96 37.58
C LEU A 473 -5.14 13.99 37.72
N GLY A 474 -4.55 13.03 38.45
CA GLY A 474 -3.08 12.95 38.61
C GLY A 474 -2.35 12.60 37.31
N ARG A 475 -2.92 11.72 36.47
CA ARG A 475 -2.36 11.35 35.16
C ARG A 475 -2.42 12.55 34.21
N LYS A 476 -3.54 13.28 34.21
CA LYS A 476 -3.74 14.53 33.48
C LYS A 476 -2.73 15.62 33.87
N ALA A 477 -2.50 15.84 35.16
CA ALA A 477 -1.52 16.82 35.63
C ALA A 477 -0.08 16.48 35.19
N LYS A 478 0.33 15.22 35.34
CA LYS A 478 1.66 14.74 34.90
C LYS A 478 1.83 14.83 33.37
N ALA A 479 0.77 14.56 32.61
CA ALA A 479 0.77 14.75 31.16
C ALA A 479 0.86 16.24 30.78
N GLY A 480 0.13 17.11 31.48
CA GLY A 480 0.21 18.57 31.31
C GLY A 480 1.62 19.11 31.52
N ALA A 481 2.32 18.69 32.57
CA ALA A 481 3.71 19.09 32.83
C ALA A 481 4.67 18.59 31.72
N ARG A 482 4.53 17.33 31.29
CA ARG A 482 5.33 16.76 30.19
C ARG A 482 5.09 17.49 28.88
N ALA A 483 3.83 17.78 28.55
CA ALA A 483 3.44 18.55 27.38
C ALA A 483 4.00 19.97 27.41
N GLY A 484 3.86 20.67 28.54
CA GLY A 484 4.43 22.00 28.73
C GLY A 484 5.93 22.02 28.49
N ALA A 485 6.68 21.08 29.08
CA ALA A 485 8.13 20.97 28.88
C ALA A 485 8.53 20.65 27.43
N PHE A 486 7.80 19.74 26.77
CA PHE A 486 8.04 19.40 25.37
C PHE A 486 7.78 20.60 24.45
N TYR A 487 6.61 21.23 24.54
CA TYR A 487 6.21 22.33 23.67
C TYR A 487 7.04 23.60 23.93
N ALA A 488 7.43 23.88 25.18
CA ALA A 488 8.34 24.98 25.49
C ALA A 488 9.71 24.83 24.82
N LYS A 489 10.20 23.59 24.66
CA LYS A 489 11.45 23.31 23.93
C LYS A 489 11.25 23.28 22.42
N TRP A 490 10.16 22.68 21.94
CA TRP A 490 9.94 22.41 20.51
C TRP A 490 9.41 23.63 19.74
N LEU A 491 8.42 24.37 20.26
CA LEU A 491 7.82 25.50 19.53
C LEU A 491 8.83 26.58 19.12
N PRO A 492 9.78 27.01 19.98
CA PRO A 492 10.78 27.99 19.58
C PRO A 492 11.63 27.52 18.40
N THR A 493 11.89 26.21 18.29
CA THR A 493 12.68 25.67 17.17
C THR A 493 11.97 25.88 15.83
N LEU A 494 10.65 26.04 15.79
CA LEU A 494 9.93 26.23 14.54
C LEU A 494 10.04 27.65 13.96
N ALA A 495 10.43 28.65 14.77
CA ALA A 495 10.43 30.05 14.34
C ALA A 495 11.57 30.37 13.36
N VAL A 496 12.78 29.87 13.65
CA VAL A 496 14.00 30.14 12.89
C VAL A 496 14.75 28.83 12.60
N GLY A 497 15.45 28.78 11.47
CA GLY A 497 16.12 27.56 11.02
C GLY A 497 17.11 27.80 9.89
N LYS A 498 17.95 26.79 9.60
CA LYS A 498 19.07 26.89 8.64
C LYS A 498 18.58 27.32 7.24
N GLY A 499 17.36 26.96 6.85
CA GLY A 499 16.79 27.35 5.56
C GLY A 499 16.41 28.82 5.41
N GLN A 500 16.46 29.62 6.49
CA GLN A 500 16.34 31.08 6.42
C GLN A 500 17.68 31.76 6.10
N THR A 501 18.79 31.05 6.28
CA THR A 501 20.12 31.55 5.94
C THR A 501 20.35 31.45 4.42
N PRO A 502 20.62 32.55 3.70
CA PRO A 502 20.80 32.51 2.25
C PRO A 502 21.90 31.55 1.78
N GLY A 503 22.97 31.40 2.57
CA GLY A 503 24.10 30.50 2.29
C GLY A 503 23.93 29.04 2.74
N ALA A 504 22.76 28.64 3.25
CA ALA A 504 22.56 27.26 3.65
C ALA A 504 22.42 26.30 2.46
N TYR A 505 22.98 25.09 2.62
CA TYR A 505 22.93 23.99 1.66
C TYR A 505 23.61 24.31 0.32
N GLN A 506 24.57 25.25 0.30
CA GLN A 506 25.29 25.67 -0.91
C GLN A 506 26.03 24.52 -1.60
N GLU A 507 26.39 23.48 -0.86
CA GLU A 507 26.95 22.23 -1.37
C GLU A 507 26.05 21.57 -2.43
N PHE A 508 24.73 21.80 -2.40
CA PHE A 508 23.76 21.30 -3.38
C PHE A 508 23.62 22.19 -4.64
N GLY A 509 24.43 23.24 -4.78
CA GLY A 509 24.46 24.08 -5.98
C GLY A 509 23.08 24.69 -6.32
N PRO A 510 22.57 24.52 -7.56
CA PRO A 510 21.24 25.02 -7.96
C PRO A 510 20.09 24.51 -7.08
N LEU A 511 20.24 23.33 -6.48
CA LEU A 511 19.19 22.68 -5.68
C LEU A 511 19.11 23.21 -4.24
N ALA A 512 20.10 23.98 -3.79
CA ALA A 512 20.17 24.54 -2.44
C ALA A 512 18.89 25.32 -2.05
N GLY A 513 18.33 26.06 -3.02
CA GLY A 513 17.08 26.81 -2.81
C GLY A 513 15.89 25.91 -2.50
N HIS A 514 15.82 24.72 -3.08
CA HIS A 514 14.76 23.74 -2.83
C HIS A 514 14.87 23.15 -1.42
N LEU A 515 16.08 22.80 -0.97
CA LEU A 515 16.29 22.33 0.41
C LEU A 515 15.96 23.39 1.46
N ARG A 516 16.34 24.66 1.22
CA ARG A 516 15.91 25.79 2.06
C ARG A 516 14.39 25.97 2.08
N HIS A 517 13.72 25.73 0.96
CA HIS A 517 12.26 25.73 0.91
C HIS A 517 11.70 24.57 1.76
N VAL A 518 12.18 23.34 1.57
CA VAL A 518 11.71 22.16 2.32
C VAL A 518 11.85 22.39 3.83
N GLU A 519 12.99 22.88 4.29
CA GLU A 519 13.24 23.12 5.70
C GLU A 519 12.25 24.14 6.30
N ARG A 520 12.08 25.30 5.65
CA ARG A 520 11.11 26.32 6.10
C ARG A 520 9.67 25.83 6.06
N THR A 521 9.32 25.08 5.01
CA THR A 521 7.97 24.58 4.79
C THR A 521 7.62 23.46 5.75
N SER A 522 8.56 22.58 6.12
CA SER A 522 8.37 21.56 7.17
C SER A 522 8.00 22.19 8.52
N ARG A 523 8.62 23.33 8.87
CA ARG A 523 8.28 24.08 10.09
C ARG A 523 6.91 24.73 9.98
N LYS A 524 6.54 25.25 8.80
CA LYS A 524 5.19 25.78 8.53
C LYS A 524 4.13 24.69 8.67
N LEU A 525 4.41 23.49 8.16
CA LEU A 525 3.57 22.31 8.31
C LEU A 525 3.37 21.97 9.79
N ALA A 526 4.46 21.81 10.54
CA ALA A 526 4.44 21.54 11.98
C ALA A 526 3.61 22.57 12.78
N ARG A 527 3.78 23.87 12.50
CA ARG A 527 2.96 24.93 13.12
C ARG A 527 1.48 24.82 12.76
N SER A 528 1.17 24.52 11.50
CA SER A 528 -0.22 24.39 11.03
C SER A 528 -0.91 23.19 11.68
N THR A 529 -0.20 22.05 11.78
CA THR A 529 -0.65 20.86 12.50
C THR A 529 -0.86 21.16 13.98
N PHE A 530 0.09 21.81 14.65
CA PHE A 530 -0.05 22.19 16.06
C PHE A 530 -1.23 23.15 16.31
N TYR A 531 -1.45 24.12 15.42
CA TYR A 531 -2.60 25.01 15.50
C TYR A 531 -3.92 24.23 15.35
N ALA A 532 -4.00 23.29 14.40
CA ALA A 532 -5.17 22.43 14.23
C ALA A 532 -5.42 21.54 15.46
N MET A 533 -4.37 20.97 16.05
CA MET A 533 -4.45 20.20 17.30
C MET A 533 -4.98 21.06 18.45
N SER A 534 -4.51 22.31 18.56
CA SER A 534 -4.98 23.25 19.59
C SER A 534 -6.45 23.64 19.36
N ARG A 535 -6.86 23.80 18.10
CA ARG A 535 -8.22 24.21 17.71
C ARG A 535 -9.25 23.08 17.86
N TRP A 536 -8.90 21.86 17.48
CA TRP A 536 -9.85 20.73 17.41
C TRP A 536 -9.61 19.65 18.48
N GLN A 537 -8.46 19.63 19.14
CA GLN A 537 -8.10 18.65 20.17
C GLN A 537 -8.36 17.21 19.67
N GLY A 538 -8.94 16.33 20.49
CA GLY A 538 -9.30 14.97 20.09
C GLY A 538 -10.20 14.90 18.86
N LYS A 539 -11.01 15.94 18.56
CA LYS A 539 -11.88 15.97 17.37
C LYS A 539 -11.10 16.11 16.06
N MET A 540 -9.80 16.40 16.11
CA MET A 540 -8.94 16.46 14.94
C MET A 540 -8.89 15.14 14.18
N GLU A 541 -9.05 13.99 14.86
CA GLU A 541 -9.12 12.67 14.22
C GLU A 541 -10.26 12.57 13.19
N ARG A 542 -11.33 13.37 13.38
CA ARG A 542 -12.49 13.43 12.48
C ARG A 542 -12.33 14.44 11.35
N LYS A 543 -11.23 15.20 11.32
CA LYS A 543 -10.91 16.17 10.25
C LYS A 543 -10.05 15.53 9.17
N GLN A 544 -10.55 14.42 8.62
CA GLN A 544 -9.77 13.53 7.75
C GLN A 544 -9.27 14.24 6.47
N ALA A 545 -10.08 15.10 5.84
CA ALA A 545 -9.66 15.88 4.68
C ALA A 545 -8.54 16.91 4.99
N PHE A 546 -8.54 17.48 6.20
CA PHE A 546 -7.43 18.33 6.66
C PHE A 546 -6.16 17.49 6.88
N LEU A 547 -6.30 16.34 7.55
CA LEU A 547 -5.19 15.42 7.80
C LEU A 547 -4.57 14.89 6.50
N GLY A 548 -5.40 14.56 5.50
CA GLY A 548 -4.93 14.17 4.17
C GLY A 548 -4.06 15.24 3.52
N ARG A 549 -4.51 16.51 3.52
CA ARG A 549 -3.70 17.63 2.99
C ARG A 549 -2.38 17.83 3.76
N VAL A 550 -2.37 17.62 5.09
CA VAL A 550 -1.13 17.65 5.89
C VAL A 550 -0.16 16.56 5.43
N VAL A 551 -0.67 15.35 5.20
CA VAL A 551 0.13 14.22 4.71
C VAL A 551 0.65 14.49 3.30
N ASP A 552 -0.18 15.00 2.39
CA ASP A 552 0.21 15.30 1.01
C ASP A 552 1.31 16.36 0.96
N ILE A 553 1.26 17.39 1.82
CA ILE A 553 2.36 18.36 1.96
C ILE A 553 3.63 17.62 2.40
N GLY A 554 3.55 16.75 3.41
CA GLY A 554 4.69 15.95 3.86
C GLY A 554 5.27 15.05 2.75
N ALA A 555 4.42 14.46 1.91
CA ALA A 555 4.82 13.65 0.78
C ALA A 555 5.59 14.45 -0.28
N GLU A 556 5.10 15.64 -0.65
CA GLU A 556 5.81 16.54 -1.57
C GLU A 556 7.17 16.96 -1.00
N LEU A 557 7.23 17.31 0.28
CA LEU A 557 8.49 17.69 0.93
C LEU A 557 9.50 16.54 0.97
N PHE A 558 9.05 15.31 1.23
CA PHE A 558 9.89 14.12 1.16
C PHE A 558 10.40 13.87 -0.26
N ALA A 559 9.51 13.94 -1.26
CA ALA A 559 9.88 13.80 -2.66
C ALA A 559 10.93 14.84 -3.10
N MET A 560 10.73 16.12 -2.73
CA MET A 560 11.69 17.20 -2.98
C MET A 560 13.05 16.94 -2.33
N SER A 561 13.08 16.37 -1.12
CA SER A 561 14.33 16.02 -0.44
C SER A 561 15.04 14.88 -1.18
N ALA A 562 14.31 13.82 -1.52
CA ALA A 562 14.86 12.64 -2.19
C ALA A 562 15.49 12.99 -3.55
N VAL A 563 14.79 13.77 -4.40
CA VAL A 563 15.36 14.16 -5.71
C VAL A 563 16.59 15.05 -5.57
N CYS A 564 16.62 15.94 -4.58
CA CYS A 564 17.76 16.83 -4.36
C CYS A 564 19.01 16.05 -3.94
N VAL A 565 18.85 15.09 -3.02
CA VAL A 565 19.97 14.28 -2.52
C VAL A 565 20.48 13.32 -3.57
N ARG A 566 19.57 12.65 -4.31
CA ARG A 566 19.95 11.78 -5.43
C ARG A 566 20.71 12.54 -6.50
N ALA A 567 20.12 13.62 -7.01
CA ALA A 567 20.73 14.42 -8.08
C ALA A 567 22.08 15.00 -7.65
N HIS A 568 22.22 15.41 -6.39
CA HIS A 568 23.51 15.85 -5.87
C HIS A 568 24.55 14.74 -5.84
N ALA A 569 24.18 13.53 -5.39
CA ALA A 569 25.09 12.40 -5.33
C ALA A 569 25.52 11.87 -6.71
N GLU A 570 24.68 12.03 -7.72
CA GLU A 570 24.90 11.57 -9.09
C GLU A 570 25.42 12.68 -10.04
N ARG A 571 25.54 13.93 -9.58
CA ARG A 571 25.78 15.12 -10.42
C ARG A 571 26.98 15.04 -11.37
N ASP A 572 28.03 14.30 -11.00
CA ASP A 572 29.24 14.19 -11.80
C ASP A 572 29.07 13.16 -12.93
N ALA A 573 28.21 12.15 -12.73
CA ALA A 573 27.92 11.11 -13.72
C ALA A 573 26.68 11.43 -14.57
N HIS A 574 25.69 12.10 -13.97
CA HIS A 574 24.38 12.43 -14.56
C HIS A 574 24.00 13.89 -14.24
N PRO A 575 24.70 14.88 -14.83
CA PRO A 575 24.40 16.30 -14.59
C PRO A 575 22.95 16.69 -14.95
N GLU A 576 22.34 16.02 -15.92
CA GLU A 576 20.94 16.20 -16.32
C GLU A 576 19.94 15.91 -15.18
N ASN A 577 20.31 15.08 -14.20
CA ASN A 577 19.45 14.80 -13.05
C ASN A 577 19.29 16.02 -12.14
N VAL A 578 20.24 16.96 -12.15
CA VAL A 578 20.12 18.24 -11.42
C VAL A 578 19.02 19.11 -12.05
N GLU A 579 18.94 19.14 -13.38
CA GLU A 579 17.89 19.87 -14.11
C GLU A 579 16.52 19.25 -13.84
N LEU A 580 16.43 17.92 -13.86
CA LEU A 580 15.19 17.20 -13.61
C LEU A 580 14.71 17.38 -12.15
N ALA A 581 15.64 17.41 -11.18
CA ALA A 581 15.34 17.70 -9.79
C ALA A 581 14.83 19.14 -9.57
N ASP A 582 15.44 20.15 -10.22
CA ASP A 582 14.95 21.54 -10.19
C ASP A 582 13.54 21.61 -10.77
N LEU A 583 13.32 21.01 -11.94
CA LEU A 583 12.01 20.98 -12.60
C LEU A 583 10.95 20.34 -11.70
N PHE A 584 11.23 19.16 -11.13
CA PHE A 584 10.32 18.50 -10.20
C PHE A 584 10.00 19.40 -9.01
N CYS A 585 11.02 19.98 -8.38
CA CYS A 585 10.86 20.79 -7.18
C CYS A 585 10.12 22.11 -7.45
N ARG A 586 10.22 22.70 -8.64
CA ARG A 586 9.39 23.86 -9.03
C ARG A 586 7.92 23.48 -9.14
N GLN A 587 7.61 22.34 -9.75
CA GLN A 587 6.23 21.86 -9.85
C GLN A 587 5.66 21.45 -8.48
N ALA A 588 6.47 20.78 -7.64
CA ALA A 588 6.10 20.37 -6.29
C ALA A 588 5.77 21.57 -5.38
N ARG A 589 6.55 22.67 -5.46
CA ARG A 589 6.26 23.90 -4.70
C ARG A 589 4.87 24.47 -4.99
N LEU A 590 4.43 24.45 -6.24
CA LEU A 590 3.09 24.93 -6.61
C LEU A 590 2.00 24.05 -5.97
N ARG A 591 2.17 22.72 -5.99
CA ARG A 591 1.26 21.78 -5.33
C ARG A 591 1.24 21.98 -3.81
N VAL A 592 2.40 22.20 -3.20
CA VAL A 592 2.53 22.51 -1.76
C VAL A 592 1.78 23.79 -1.40
N ASP A 593 1.91 24.85 -2.19
CA ASP A 593 1.22 26.13 -1.94
C ASP A 593 -0.31 26.00 -2.08
N GLU A 594 -0.78 25.23 -3.05
CA GLU A 594 -2.20 24.89 -3.22
C GLU A 594 -2.73 24.09 -2.01
N LEU A 595 -1.99 23.06 -1.58
CA LEU A 595 -2.37 22.25 -0.41
C LEU A 595 -2.42 23.09 0.88
N PHE A 596 -1.45 23.98 1.11
CA PHE A 596 -1.46 24.88 2.27
C PHE A 596 -2.65 25.84 2.25
N THR A 597 -3.04 26.33 1.07
CA THR A 597 -4.23 27.16 0.91
C THR A 597 -5.48 26.34 1.26
N GLY A 598 -5.56 25.11 0.73
CA GLY A 598 -6.64 24.16 0.98
C GLY A 598 -6.81 23.71 2.43
N LEU A 599 -5.79 23.87 3.30
CA LEU A 599 -5.94 23.59 4.74
C LEU A 599 -7.02 24.45 5.39
N TRP A 600 -7.19 25.69 4.93
CA TRP A 600 -8.05 26.69 5.58
C TRP A 600 -9.10 27.29 4.64
N SER A 601 -8.90 27.20 3.33
CA SER A 601 -9.87 27.59 2.31
C SER A 601 -10.39 26.35 1.59
N ASN A 602 -11.52 25.81 2.06
CA ASN A 602 -12.12 24.57 1.56
C ASN A 602 -13.63 24.50 1.85
N THR A 603 -14.28 23.49 1.28
CA THR A 603 -15.71 23.20 1.44
C THR A 603 -16.01 22.07 2.42
N ASP A 604 -14.99 21.50 3.08
CA ASP A 604 -15.08 20.23 3.84
C ASP A 604 -16.30 20.15 4.78
N SER A 605 -16.62 21.24 5.50
CA SER A 605 -17.74 21.25 6.45
C SER A 605 -19.12 21.27 5.76
N VAL A 606 -19.23 21.94 4.61
CA VAL A 606 -20.45 21.97 3.80
C VAL A 606 -20.64 20.62 3.11
N ASP A 607 -19.57 20.01 2.62
CA ASP A 607 -19.59 18.72 1.95
C ASP A 607 -20.06 17.61 2.90
N VAL A 608 -19.55 17.57 4.13
CA VAL A 608 -20.01 16.61 5.16
C VAL A 608 -21.50 16.81 5.50
N ALA A 609 -21.98 18.06 5.54
CA ALA A 609 -23.39 18.33 5.77
C ALA A 609 -24.26 17.93 4.57
N ALA A 610 -23.77 18.13 3.35
CA ALA A 610 -24.44 17.71 2.12
C ALA A 610 -24.49 16.18 2.01
N ALA A 611 -23.41 15.47 2.31
CA ALA A 611 -23.35 14.01 2.28
C ALA A 611 -24.46 13.35 3.12
N LYS A 612 -24.72 13.86 4.34
CA LYS A 612 -25.83 13.38 5.18
C LYS A 612 -27.20 13.56 4.52
N ARG A 613 -27.38 14.65 3.79
CA ARG A 613 -28.64 14.95 3.07
C ARG A 613 -28.78 14.08 1.82
N ILE A 614 -27.69 13.84 1.09
CA ILE A 614 -27.65 12.94 -0.07
C ILE A 614 -28.07 11.54 0.34
N VAL A 615 -27.44 10.96 1.37
CA VAL A 615 -27.76 9.62 1.86
C VAL A 615 -29.20 9.52 2.39
N ALA A 616 -29.75 10.60 2.93
CA ALA A 616 -31.15 10.66 3.34
C ALA A 616 -32.15 10.85 2.17
N GLY A 617 -31.68 10.83 0.92
CA GLY A 617 -32.52 10.96 -0.28
C GLY A 617 -33.00 12.39 -0.58
N ARG A 618 -32.47 13.41 0.10
CA ARG A 618 -32.96 14.80 -0.06
C ARG A 618 -32.81 15.34 -1.50
N TYR A 619 -31.84 14.84 -2.24
CA TYR A 619 -31.54 15.25 -3.62
C TYR A 619 -31.80 14.14 -4.64
N ALA A 620 -32.61 13.14 -4.30
CA ALA A 620 -32.87 11.98 -5.15
C ALA A 620 -33.51 12.35 -6.50
N SER A 621 -34.14 13.52 -6.63
CA SER A 621 -34.66 14.01 -7.93
C SER A 621 -33.57 14.23 -8.98
N LEU A 622 -32.29 14.29 -8.61
CA LEU A 622 -31.18 14.31 -9.57
C LEU A 622 -30.98 12.96 -10.29
N GLU A 623 -31.59 11.90 -9.78
CA GLU A 623 -31.56 10.55 -10.34
C GLU A 623 -32.66 10.35 -11.41
N ASP A 624 -33.54 11.34 -11.59
CA ASP A 624 -34.62 11.28 -12.57
C ASP A 624 -34.07 11.21 -14.01
N GLY A 625 -34.65 10.33 -14.84
CA GLY A 625 -34.29 10.18 -16.25
C GLY A 625 -33.22 9.12 -16.55
N VAL A 626 -32.76 8.36 -15.55
CA VAL A 626 -31.87 7.21 -15.73
C VAL A 626 -32.48 5.92 -15.17
N LEU A 627 -31.95 4.78 -15.62
CA LEU A 627 -32.23 3.47 -15.02
C LEU A 627 -31.15 3.16 -13.98
N THR A 628 -31.57 2.82 -12.77
CA THR A 628 -30.65 2.39 -11.71
C THR A 628 -30.39 0.88 -11.79
N PRO A 629 -29.28 0.40 -11.21
CA PRO A 629 -29.05 -1.04 -11.09
C PRO A 629 -30.22 -1.77 -10.39
N PRO A 630 -30.50 -3.03 -10.75
CA PRO A 630 -31.47 -3.86 -10.04
C PRO A 630 -31.16 -3.98 -8.54
N ALA A 631 -32.20 -4.03 -7.71
CA ALA A 631 -32.11 -4.11 -6.25
C ALA A 631 -32.36 -5.53 -5.69
N ASP A 632 -32.29 -6.54 -6.56
CA ASP A 632 -32.52 -7.95 -6.22
C ASP A 632 -31.35 -8.58 -5.44
N LEU A 633 -30.15 -8.02 -5.57
CA LEU A 633 -28.97 -8.43 -4.82
C LEU A 633 -28.51 -7.36 -3.82
N PRO A 634 -27.98 -7.76 -2.66
CA PRO A 634 -27.43 -6.81 -1.70
C PRO A 634 -26.12 -6.21 -2.22
N TRP A 635 -25.80 -4.99 -1.78
CA TRP A 635 -24.50 -4.34 -2.06
C TRP A 635 -23.29 -5.16 -1.58
N VAL A 636 -23.45 -5.88 -0.47
CA VAL A 636 -22.46 -6.78 0.10
C VAL A 636 -23.14 -8.12 0.35
N ALA A 637 -22.64 -9.17 -0.29
CA ALA A 637 -23.15 -10.51 -0.10
C ALA A 637 -22.93 -11.01 1.34
N ARG A 638 -23.93 -11.69 1.89
CA ARG A 638 -23.77 -12.42 3.15
C ARG A 638 -23.22 -13.81 2.86
N TRP A 639 -22.50 -14.38 3.82
CA TRP A 639 -22.07 -15.77 3.77
C TRP A 639 -22.61 -16.50 5.02
N GLU A 640 -22.87 -17.79 4.87
CA GLU A 640 -23.34 -18.65 5.95
C GLU A 640 -22.26 -19.68 6.31
N PRO A 641 -22.14 -20.08 7.59
CA PRO A 641 -21.28 -21.18 8.01
C PRO A 641 -21.68 -22.50 7.35
N GLY A 642 -20.69 -23.35 7.06
CA GLY A 642 -20.91 -24.67 6.45
C GLY A 642 -19.98 -24.93 5.27
N PRO A 643 -20.05 -26.13 4.67
CA PRO A 643 -19.27 -26.49 3.49
C PRO A 643 -19.69 -25.67 2.27
N SER A 644 -18.77 -25.54 1.31
CA SER A 644 -19.10 -24.92 0.01
C SER A 644 -20.10 -25.79 -0.75
N THR A 645 -21.06 -25.14 -1.41
CA THR A 645 -21.90 -25.78 -2.44
C THR A 645 -21.40 -25.48 -3.86
N ALA A 646 -20.42 -24.58 -4.00
CA ALA A 646 -19.75 -24.29 -5.25
C ALA A 646 -18.70 -25.35 -5.58
N GLU A 647 -18.50 -25.59 -6.88
CA GLU A 647 -17.37 -26.35 -7.41
C GLU A 647 -16.04 -25.69 -6.99
N ASP A 648 -15.04 -26.51 -6.61
CA ASP A 648 -13.71 -25.99 -6.33
C ASP A 648 -13.01 -25.64 -7.65
N VAL A 649 -12.91 -24.34 -7.95
CA VAL A 649 -12.29 -23.84 -9.18
C VAL A 649 -10.77 -23.63 -9.05
N ARG A 650 -10.14 -24.26 -8.06
CA ARG A 650 -8.70 -24.20 -7.86
C ARG A 650 -7.95 -24.65 -9.10
N ARG A 651 -6.94 -23.87 -9.47
CA ARG A 651 -5.97 -24.17 -10.52
C ARG A 651 -4.74 -24.83 -9.92
N ARG A 652 -4.41 -26.05 -10.36
CA ARG A 652 -3.12 -26.69 -10.06
C ARG A 652 -2.19 -26.49 -11.25
N ILE A 653 -1.02 -25.90 -10.99
CA ILE A 653 0.04 -25.82 -12.00
C ILE A 653 0.69 -27.21 -12.08
N PRO A 654 0.68 -27.88 -13.25
CA PRO A 654 1.34 -29.18 -13.38
C PRO A 654 2.86 -29.04 -13.18
N PRO A 655 3.57 -30.10 -12.78
CA PRO A 655 5.03 -30.10 -12.78
C PRO A 655 5.57 -29.74 -14.17
N ALA A 656 6.73 -29.06 -14.23
CA ALA A 656 7.42 -28.85 -15.49
C ALA A 656 7.74 -30.21 -16.12
N GLY A 657 7.34 -30.39 -17.38
CA GLY A 657 7.49 -31.63 -18.15
C GLY A 657 8.89 -31.89 -18.67
#